data_AF-Q3ULT7-F1
#
_entry.id   AF-Q3ULT7-F1
#
_cell.length_a   1.000
_cell.length_b   1.000
_cell.length_c   1.000
_cell.angle_alpha   90.00
_cell.angle_beta   90.00
_cell.angle_gamma   90.00
#
_symmetry.space_group_name_H-M   'P 1'
#
loop_
_entity.id
_entity.type
_entity.pdbx_description
1 polymer ?
#
loop_
_entity_poly.entity_id
_entity_poly.type
_entity_poly.pdbx_seq_one_letter_code
_entity_poly.pdbx_strand_id
1 'polypeptide(L)'
;MEDEQEQRRRKVEAGRAKLANFRQRKTKGDCPNSKKKTAKRKGSAVHASVQEEGSVATPNSELPQGGAVFESPSCSNTLEGTRGASAAQEQEDCELDVTDLQGQQQTQPQPPQTAHSLELEALRLSLNNMHTAQLELTQANLQKEKETALTELREMLNGRRAQELALLQSRQQCELELLREQHAREKEEMALRSGQEAAELKEKLRSEMEKNAQTIETLKQDWESERELCLENLRQELSLKHQSEMEGLQSQFQKELSEQKVELEKIFQAKHEAEVSLKNLEAQHQAAIKKLQEDLQSEHCQYLQDLEQKFREKEKAKELELETLQASYEDLKAQSQEEIRLLWSQLESMKTNREELNGSWDPVLAQASHLEELEHLRSGFAQQQQQERAQHESELEHLRVYFEKKLKDAEKTYQEDLTVFQQRLQEAREDSLESTEISSSCVLPEETSGREGKEPPDPLDLQLGQPKVQESLVEDCQVKLSKAEEKIQQMKEEFQKKEAEWELSREELKREAEERLASMFLELREKAESEKLSIISRFEHRESSMRHLQDQQAAQILDLERSLMEQQGHLRQLEQELTRDDLLPCSQCGQEPAMAQEEKNGALLREKEDCALQLLMAQNRFLEERKEIMEKFAKEQDAFLRDAQEKHNHELQLLQQGHQQQLLALRMELETKHRSELTEQLASSESRRQALLETHMAELQVKHNAEISALEKRHLSNLDELESCYVADVQTIRDEHQQALELLRAELEEQLQKKESCHREMLTQELENLKRQHAEELQSVRDSLRMEMSAQHIENGKGPAADLQGAHQQDPAMALHNEGHLLVEDGDAVLRSVDAEGLLHQAGPQELGDAHTVEMQKSQAELAKPQELQASQDQVAQVRDKVFLLNRELEECRAELEQLQQRRERENQEGTTLICMLRADLELAQGEGKALRDALRRLLDLFGDTLKAAVTLKSRISERAGLLLDHEDAADTSDARLAAAALGDMWSDEGLLEIDRTLPEGAETSSVCEISSHVCESFFISPENTLDCEQPIRRVYQSLSTAVEGLLEMALDSSKQLEEARQLHRCVEREFRHRNEEMAQAMQKQQELLERLREESAAKDRLALELHTAKGLLEGFKVEKVDLQEALSKKEESEQQLILELEDLRKQLQQAARELLTLKEEKSVLWNQKETLTNEA
;
A
#
# COMPACT_ATOMS: atom_id res chain seq x y z
N MET A 1 14.94 15.84 27.95
CA MET A 1 16.29 16.45 27.84
C MET A 1 17.35 15.64 28.59
N GLU A 2 17.86 16.03 29.77
CA GLU A 2 19.04 15.37 30.37
C GLU A 2 18.82 13.87 30.66
N ASP A 3 17.71 13.46 31.27
CA ASP A 3 17.38 12.04 31.51
C ASP A 3 17.29 11.21 30.22
N GLU A 4 16.86 11.80 29.10
CA GLU A 4 16.87 11.10 27.82
C GLU A 4 18.27 10.98 27.23
N GLN A 5 19.11 12.00 27.42
CA GLN A 5 20.50 11.98 26.97
C GLN A 5 21.30 10.95 27.79
N GLU A 6 21.00 10.84 29.08
CA GLU A 6 21.50 9.82 30.00
C GLU A 6 20.97 8.42 29.64
N GLN A 7 19.67 8.25 29.34
CA GLN A 7 19.16 7.00 28.78
C GLN A 7 19.83 6.62 27.45
N ARG A 8 20.05 7.59 26.55
CA ARG A 8 20.70 7.35 25.25
C ARG A 8 22.17 6.94 25.47
N ARG A 9 22.91 7.57 26.39
CA ARG A 9 24.25 7.15 26.83
C ARG A 9 24.24 5.71 27.36
N ARG A 10 23.39 5.39 28.33
CA ARG A 10 23.25 4.03 28.91
C ARG A 10 22.86 2.97 27.87
N LYS A 11 21.98 3.31 26.91
CA LYS A 11 21.60 2.42 25.78
C LYS A 11 22.78 2.17 24.83
N VAL A 12 23.55 3.20 24.47
CA VAL A 12 24.77 3.08 23.65
C VAL A 12 25.85 2.27 24.37
N GLU A 13 26.04 2.49 25.66
CA GLU A 13 27.03 1.79 26.48
C GLU A 13 26.68 0.31 26.68
N ALA A 14 25.41 -0.01 26.96
CA ALA A 14 24.91 -1.38 26.94
C ALA A 14 25.06 -2.05 25.56
N GLY A 15 24.90 -1.28 24.47
CA GLY A 15 25.20 -1.74 23.11
C GLY A 15 26.68 -2.09 22.90
N ARG A 16 27.59 -1.21 23.36
CA ARG A 16 29.04 -1.45 23.34
C ARG A 16 29.44 -2.66 24.19
N ALA A 17 28.86 -2.82 25.38
CA ALA A 17 29.10 -3.98 26.25
C ALA A 17 28.58 -5.31 25.65
N LYS A 18 27.43 -5.28 24.95
CA LYS A 18 26.93 -6.44 24.18
C LYS A 18 27.83 -6.77 22.99
N LEU A 19 28.31 -5.77 22.26
CA LEU A 19 29.24 -5.96 21.13
C LEU A 19 30.61 -6.48 21.60
N ALA A 20 31.11 -6.03 22.75
CA ALA A 20 32.32 -6.56 23.37
C ALA A 20 32.15 -8.03 23.78
N ASN A 21 31.02 -8.40 24.41
CA ASN A 21 30.68 -9.79 24.72
C ASN A 21 30.57 -10.65 23.46
N PHE A 22 29.95 -10.14 22.39
CA PHE A 22 29.85 -10.86 21.11
C PHE A 22 31.23 -11.12 20.49
N ARG A 23 32.11 -10.11 20.51
CA ARG A 23 33.51 -10.25 20.06
C ARG A 23 34.29 -11.26 20.92
N GLN A 24 34.17 -11.21 22.25
CA GLN A 24 34.79 -12.21 23.15
C GLN A 24 34.26 -13.64 22.96
N ARG A 25 32.98 -13.81 22.59
CA ARG A 25 32.43 -15.12 22.23
C ARG A 25 32.99 -15.62 20.89
N LYS A 26 33.16 -14.73 19.90
CA LYS A 26 33.71 -15.12 18.59
C LYS A 26 35.21 -15.48 18.64
N THR A 27 36.00 -14.89 19.54
CA THR A 27 37.43 -15.22 19.72
C THR A 27 37.69 -16.48 20.57
N LYS A 28 36.66 -17.29 20.89
CA LYS A 28 36.79 -18.58 21.59
C LYS A 28 36.18 -19.74 20.81
N GLY A 29 35.91 -19.55 19.51
CA GLY A 29 35.14 -20.46 18.67
C GLY A 29 35.94 -21.16 17.57
N ASP A 30 37.17 -21.60 17.84
CA ASP A 30 38.01 -22.34 16.89
C ASP A 30 38.44 -23.71 17.42
N CYS A 31 38.51 -24.67 16.49
CA CYS A 31 38.92 -26.08 16.62
C CYS A 31 38.00 -27.07 17.38
N PRO A 32 37.99 -28.38 17.02
CA PRO A 32 36.77 -29.19 17.12
C PRO A 32 36.91 -30.59 17.78
N ASN A 33 35.91 -31.02 18.59
CA ASN A 33 35.37 -32.40 18.52
C ASN A 33 34.18 -32.75 19.45
N SER A 34 33.26 -33.55 18.89
CA SER A 34 32.60 -34.71 19.54
C SER A 34 31.50 -34.60 20.63
N LYS A 35 30.45 -35.43 20.41
CA LYS A 35 29.72 -36.31 21.36
C LYS A 35 28.88 -35.74 22.53
N LYS A 36 27.58 -36.08 22.46
CA LYS A 36 26.64 -36.49 23.54
C LYS A 36 27.04 -36.20 25.01
N LYS A 37 26.16 -35.48 25.74
CA LYS A 37 25.42 -36.07 26.89
C LYS A 37 24.26 -35.20 27.42
N THR A 38 23.30 -35.89 28.04
CA THR A 38 22.14 -35.40 28.78
C THR A 38 22.50 -35.05 30.24
N ALA A 39 21.74 -34.15 30.89
CA ALA A 39 21.48 -34.21 32.34
C ALA A 39 20.30 -33.31 32.79
N LYS A 40 19.55 -33.75 33.81
CA LYS A 40 18.37 -33.08 34.40
C LYS A 40 18.72 -32.14 35.58
N ARG A 41 17.88 -31.12 35.79
CA ARG A 41 17.41 -30.57 37.08
C ARG A 41 15.93 -30.19 36.86
N LYS A 42 14.90 -30.52 37.67
CA LYS A 42 14.76 -30.81 39.11
C LYS A 42 15.14 -29.59 39.99
N GLY A 43 14.21 -28.88 40.65
CA GLY A 43 12.73 -28.97 40.71
C GLY A 43 12.19 -28.30 41.99
N SER A 44 10.87 -28.14 42.14
CA SER A 44 10.19 -27.87 43.43
C SER A 44 8.71 -28.28 43.35
N ALA A 45 8.00 -28.37 44.49
CA ALA A 45 6.65 -28.97 44.62
C ALA A 45 5.88 -28.42 45.84
N VAL A 46 4.74 -29.08 46.19
CA VAL A 46 3.90 -28.89 47.41
C VAL A 46 2.90 -27.70 47.30
N HIS A 47 1.62 -27.76 47.73
CA HIS A 47 0.84 -28.74 48.54
C HIS A 47 -0.47 -29.21 47.85
N ALA A 48 -1.20 -30.15 48.48
CA ALA A 48 -2.34 -30.91 47.90
C ALA A 48 -3.72 -30.69 48.57
N SER A 49 -4.80 -31.18 47.91
CA SER A 49 -6.06 -31.63 48.55
C SER A 49 -6.93 -32.57 47.67
N VAL A 50 -6.87 -33.89 47.94
CA VAL A 50 -7.96 -34.90 48.11
C VAL A 50 -9.30 -34.74 47.34
N GLN A 51 -9.71 -35.76 46.56
CA GLN A 51 -10.81 -36.71 46.91
C GLN A 51 -10.90 -37.92 45.92
N GLU A 52 -11.51 -39.04 46.35
CA GLU A 52 -11.68 -40.35 45.67
C GLU A 52 -13.16 -40.54 45.19
N GLU A 53 -13.64 -41.54 44.44
CA GLU A 53 -13.10 -42.76 43.78
C GLU A 53 -14.07 -43.25 42.64
N GLY A 54 -13.71 -44.33 41.91
CA GLY A 54 -14.60 -45.12 41.03
C GLY A 54 -14.40 -44.93 39.51
N SER A 55 -14.44 -45.96 38.63
CA SER A 55 -14.75 -47.39 38.85
C SER A 55 -14.10 -48.32 37.80
N VAL A 56 -13.81 -49.55 38.23
CA VAL A 56 -13.81 -50.88 37.54
C VAL A 56 -13.59 -50.97 36.02
N ALA A 57 -12.67 -51.86 35.62
CA ALA A 57 -12.45 -52.29 34.22
C ALA A 57 -12.95 -53.73 33.94
N THR A 58 -13.24 -54.02 32.67
CA THR A 58 -13.57 -55.36 32.14
C THR A 58 -12.55 -55.81 31.09
N PRO A 59 -12.12 -57.08 31.07
CA PRO A 59 -11.49 -57.71 29.91
C PRO A 59 -12.48 -58.62 29.16
N ASN A 60 -12.47 -58.58 27.82
CA ASN A 60 -13.19 -59.52 26.95
C ASN A 60 -12.20 -60.21 26.00
N SER A 61 -12.52 -61.44 25.58
CA SER A 61 -11.68 -62.26 24.70
C SER A 61 -11.71 -61.82 23.24
N GLU A 62 -10.50 -61.66 22.67
CA GLU A 62 -9.97 -62.30 21.45
C GLU A 62 -10.82 -62.63 20.20
N LEU A 63 -10.09 -62.63 19.07
CA LEU A 63 -10.34 -63.32 17.78
C LEU A 63 -11.37 -62.68 16.82
N PRO A 64 -11.12 -62.76 15.49
CA PRO A 64 -11.60 -63.94 14.74
C PRO A 64 -10.73 -64.47 13.58
N GLN A 65 -11.11 -65.67 13.12
CA GLN A 65 -11.16 -66.16 11.72
C GLN A 65 -9.94 -66.74 10.98
N GLY A 66 -10.15 -67.93 10.38
CA GLY A 66 -9.51 -68.35 9.12
C GLY A 66 -9.29 -69.87 8.93
N GLY A 67 -9.78 -70.45 7.81
CA GLY A 67 -9.35 -71.77 7.30
C GLY A 67 -10.40 -72.89 7.34
N ALA A 68 -10.52 -73.66 6.25
CA ALA A 68 -11.62 -74.62 6.04
C ALA A 68 -11.16 -75.99 5.51
N VAL A 69 -12.13 -76.93 5.41
CA VAL A 69 -12.20 -78.06 4.45
C VAL A 69 -11.51 -79.41 4.78
N PHE A 70 -12.39 -80.40 5.01
CA PHE A 70 -12.36 -81.83 4.61
C PHE A 70 -11.63 -82.96 5.40
N GLU A 71 -12.13 -84.17 5.08
CA GLU A 71 -11.70 -85.55 5.38
C GLU A 71 -11.77 -86.10 6.82
N SER A 72 -12.76 -86.98 7.05
CA SER A 72 -12.69 -88.09 8.01
C SER A 72 -11.91 -89.27 7.40
N PRO A 73 -11.38 -90.21 8.20
CA PRO A 73 -12.12 -91.49 8.27
C PRO A 73 -11.97 -92.32 9.58
N SER A 74 -12.98 -93.17 9.83
CA SER A 74 -12.84 -94.59 10.29
C SER A 74 -12.25 -94.90 11.69
N CYS A 75 -12.72 -95.88 12.48
CA CYS A 75 -13.96 -96.70 12.53
C CYS A 75 -13.95 -97.55 13.84
N SER A 76 -15.08 -98.25 14.10
CA SER A 76 -15.22 -99.47 14.94
C SER A 76 -15.50 -99.28 16.43
N ASN A 77 -16.35 -100.07 17.11
CA ASN A 77 -17.40 -101.03 16.67
C ASN A 77 -18.37 -101.21 17.88
N THR A 78 -19.68 -101.00 17.74
CA THR A 78 -20.72 -101.97 17.29
C THR A 78 -21.19 -102.96 18.37
N LEU A 79 -22.48 -102.89 18.74
CA LEU A 79 -23.35 -104.06 18.89
C LEU A 79 -24.86 -103.72 18.97
N GLU A 80 -25.67 -104.50 18.27
CA GLU A 80 -27.14 -104.61 18.35
C GLU A 80 -27.55 -105.53 19.53
N GLY A 81 -28.81 -105.71 19.96
CA GLY A 81 -30.11 -105.16 19.53
C GLY A 81 -31.25 -106.21 19.66
N THR A 82 -32.50 -105.75 19.91
CA THR A 82 -33.74 -106.58 20.14
C THR A 82 -33.72 -107.41 21.46
N ARG A 83 -34.84 -107.78 22.12
CA ARG A 83 -36.19 -108.18 21.66
C ARG A 83 -37.22 -108.22 22.83
N GLY A 84 -38.50 -107.93 22.57
CA GLY A 84 -39.64 -108.11 23.51
C GLY A 84 -39.93 -106.85 24.36
N ALA A 85 -41.12 -106.24 24.45
CA ALA A 85 -42.51 -106.58 24.13
C ALA A 85 -43.27 -107.45 25.17
N SER A 86 -44.06 -106.81 26.04
CA SER A 86 -45.47 -107.14 26.35
C SER A 86 -46.11 -106.05 27.22
N ALA A 87 -47.45 -105.98 27.22
CA ALA A 87 -48.26 -104.92 27.80
C ALA A 87 -48.44 -105.00 29.34
N ALA A 88 -49.07 -103.98 29.90
CA ALA A 88 -49.63 -103.96 31.24
C ALA A 88 -50.75 -105.00 31.45
N GLN A 89 -51.07 -105.27 32.73
CA GLN A 89 -52.45 -105.22 33.20
C GLN A 89 -52.49 -104.91 34.71
N GLU A 90 -53.61 -104.33 35.16
CA GLU A 90 -53.99 -104.09 36.56
C GLU A 90 -54.29 -105.41 37.30
N GLN A 91 -54.14 -105.46 38.63
CA GLN A 91 -55.30 -105.37 39.54
C GLN A 91 -54.94 -105.30 41.04
N GLU A 92 -55.97 -105.04 41.85
CA GLU A 92 -55.95 -104.76 43.29
C GLU A 92 -56.03 -106.03 44.17
N ASP A 93 -56.06 -105.79 45.48
CA ASP A 93 -56.69 -106.57 46.56
C ASP A 93 -57.97 -107.37 46.11
N CYS A 94 -58.39 -108.50 46.71
CA CYS A 94 -57.96 -109.17 47.94
C CYS A 94 -58.43 -110.65 48.05
N GLU A 95 -57.94 -111.34 49.09
CA GLU A 95 -58.54 -112.46 49.84
C GLU A 95 -59.12 -113.74 49.14
N LEU A 96 -58.43 -114.87 49.41
CA LEU A 96 -58.95 -116.14 49.97
C LEU A 96 -60.32 -116.71 49.52
N ASP A 97 -60.34 -117.96 49.01
CA ASP A 97 -60.58 -119.17 49.84
C ASP A 97 -60.24 -120.49 49.08
N VAL A 98 -60.38 -121.64 49.74
CA VAL A 98 -59.88 -122.99 49.36
C VAL A 98 -61.00 -123.90 48.80
N THR A 99 -60.72 -124.75 47.79
CA THR A 99 -61.03 -126.22 47.77
C THR A 99 -60.67 -126.99 46.48
N ASP A 100 -59.79 -127.98 46.63
CA ASP A 100 -59.74 -129.36 46.08
C ASP A 100 -60.39 -129.78 44.73
N LEU A 101 -59.53 -130.33 43.84
CA LEU A 101 -59.74 -131.62 43.17
C LEU A 101 -58.40 -132.40 43.16
N GLN A 102 -58.20 -133.43 43.98
CA GLN A 102 -58.73 -134.80 43.90
C GLN A 102 -57.88 -135.74 43.00
N GLY A 103 -57.16 -136.67 43.63
CA GLY A 103 -56.41 -137.78 43.00
C GLY A 103 -56.59 -139.09 43.78
N GLN A 104 -56.80 -140.20 43.09
CA GLN A 104 -57.37 -141.43 43.67
C GLN A 104 -56.35 -142.41 44.26
N GLN A 105 -56.73 -143.13 45.32
CA GLN A 105 -56.69 -144.61 45.31
C GLN A 105 -57.57 -145.25 46.41
N GLN A 106 -57.95 -146.52 46.21
CA GLN A 106 -58.92 -147.27 47.02
C GLN A 106 -58.26 -148.49 47.70
N THR A 107 -58.64 -148.82 48.95
CA THR A 107 -58.93 -150.21 49.36
C THR A 107 -59.82 -150.26 50.63
N GLN A 108 -60.34 -151.45 50.97
CA GLN A 108 -61.35 -151.69 52.02
C GLN A 108 -60.76 -152.48 53.24
N PRO A 109 -61.48 -152.80 54.33
CA PRO A 109 -61.09 -152.29 55.66
C PRO A 109 -60.93 -153.35 56.79
N GLN A 110 -60.77 -152.85 58.04
CA GLN A 110 -60.90 -153.47 59.39
C GLN A 110 -59.59 -153.81 60.15
N PRO A 111 -59.58 -153.79 61.51
CA PRO A 111 -60.38 -152.99 62.46
C PRO A 111 -59.46 -152.21 63.48
N PRO A 112 -59.74 -151.99 64.80
CA PRO A 112 -59.90 -150.62 65.32
C PRO A 112 -58.94 -150.18 66.47
N GLN A 113 -59.16 -148.95 66.99
CA GLN A 113 -58.68 -148.37 68.28
C GLN A 113 -57.37 -147.54 68.31
N THR A 114 -57.27 -146.43 67.56
CA THR A 114 -56.16 -145.43 67.72
C THR A 114 -56.54 -143.93 67.56
N ALA A 115 -57.82 -143.58 67.38
CA ALA A 115 -58.24 -142.24 66.89
C ALA A 115 -57.73 -141.02 67.68
N HIS A 116 -57.99 -140.93 69.00
CA HIS A 116 -57.82 -139.69 69.78
C HIS A 116 -56.38 -139.13 69.87
N SER A 117 -55.33 -139.93 69.60
CA SER A 117 -53.95 -139.42 69.71
C SER A 117 -53.57 -138.50 68.54
N LEU A 118 -54.11 -138.75 67.35
CA LEU A 118 -53.79 -138.00 66.13
C LEU A 118 -54.58 -136.68 66.06
N GLU A 119 -55.80 -136.66 66.60
CA GLU A 119 -56.65 -135.47 66.69
C GLU A 119 -55.97 -134.36 67.51
N LEU A 120 -55.35 -134.70 68.65
CA LEU A 120 -54.62 -133.74 69.50
C LEU A 120 -53.36 -133.18 68.82
N GLU A 121 -52.64 -134.00 68.05
CA GLU A 121 -51.44 -133.54 67.35
C GLU A 121 -51.78 -132.69 66.10
N ALA A 122 -52.84 -133.04 65.38
CA ALA A 122 -53.40 -132.19 64.32
C ALA A 122 -53.88 -130.83 64.85
N LEU A 123 -54.55 -130.79 66.01
CA LEU A 123 -54.94 -129.54 66.68
C LEU A 123 -53.73 -128.70 67.13
N ARG A 124 -52.68 -129.33 67.66
CA ARG A 124 -51.42 -128.64 68.00
C ARG A 124 -50.77 -128.00 66.77
N LEU A 125 -50.70 -128.72 65.66
CA LEU A 125 -50.12 -128.20 64.41
C LEU A 125 -51.00 -127.11 63.79
N SER A 126 -52.32 -127.27 63.81
CA SER A 126 -53.28 -126.24 63.39
C SER A 126 -53.11 -124.94 64.18
N LEU A 127 -53.03 -125.02 65.51
CA LEU A 127 -52.83 -123.86 66.38
C LEU A 127 -51.46 -123.20 66.16
N ASN A 128 -50.41 -123.99 65.98
CA ASN A 128 -49.07 -123.46 65.72
C ASN A 128 -48.99 -122.75 64.36
N ASN A 129 -49.57 -123.35 63.32
CA ASN A 129 -49.64 -122.77 61.97
C ASN A 129 -50.52 -121.51 61.94
N MET A 130 -51.60 -121.46 62.74
CA MET A 130 -52.41 -120.26 62.93
C MET A 130 -51.57 -119.13 63.55
N HIS A 131 -50.77 -119.43 64.59
CA HIS A 131 -49.89 -118.43 65.20
C HIS A 131 -48.74 -117.98 64.29
N THR A 132 -48.14 -118.86 63.49
CA THR A 132 -47.12 -118.41 62.51
C THR A 132 -47.73 -117.57 61.41
N ALA A 133 -48.86 -117.98 60.82
CA ALA A 133 -49.57 -117.18 59.81
C ALA A 133 -50.03 -115.82 60.37
N GLN A 134 -50.47 -115.76 61.63
CA GLN A 134 -50.82 -114.51 62.30
C GLN A 134 -49.60 -113.62 62.51
N LEU A 135 -48.45 -114.17 62.91
CA LEU A 135 -47.19 -113.42 63.05
C LEU A 135 -46.70 -112.91 61.70
N GLU A 136 -46.66 -113.77 60.68
CA GLU A 136 -46.28 -113.43 59.30
C GLU A 136 -47.18 -112.33 58.73
N LEU A 137 -48.50 -112.40 58.95
CA LEU A 137 -49.45 -111.35 58.58
C LEU A 137 -49.16 -110.03 59.32
N THR A 138 -48.92 -110.06 60.64
CA THR A 138 -48.56 -108.83 61.38
C THR A 138 -47.22 -108.25 60.93
N GLN A 139 -46.25 -109.09 60.57
CA GLN A 139 -44.94 -108.66 60.08
C GLN A 139 -45.03 -108.08 58.66
N ALA A 140 -45.81 -108.70 57.78
CA ALA A 140 -46.09 -108.20 56.44
C ALA A 140 -46.88 -106.87 56.49
N ASN A 141 -47.86 -106.74 57.39
CA ASN A 141 -48.59 -105.49 57.60
C ASN A 141 -47.66 -104.38 58.12
N LEU A 142 -46.82 -104.66 59.13
CA LEU A 142 -45.81 -103.71 59.62
C LEU A 142 -44.76 -103.34 58.56
N GLN A 143 -44.46 -104.24 57.62
CA GLN A 143 -43.61 -103.94 56.46
C GLN A 143 -44.34 -103.03 55.46
N LYS A 144 -45.60 -103.34 55.11
CA LYS A 144 -46.45 -102.52 54.23
C LYS A 144 -46.63 -101.10 54.80
N GLU A 145 -47.00 -100.97 56.08
CA GLU A 145 -47.13 -99.68 56.79
C GLU A 145 -45.82 -98.87 56.83
N LYS A 146 -44.69 -99.55 57.05
CA LYS A 146 -43.38 -98.90 57.00
C LYS A 146 -43.02 -98.42 55.59
N GLU A 147 -43.37 -99.20 54.57
CA GLU A 147 -43.08 -98.86 53.18
C GLU A 147 -43.99 -97.72 52.68
N THR A 148 -45.29 -97.71 53.02
CA THR A 148 -46.18 -96.59 52.71
C THR A 148 -45.77 -95.32 53.45
N ALA A 149 -45.43 -95.39 54.75
CA ALA A 149 -44.91 -94.23 55.48
C ALA A 149 -43.59 -93.69 54.90
N LEU A 150 -42.76 -94.55 54.29
CA LEU A 150 -41.54 -94.14 53.59
C LEU A 150 -41.81 -93.58 52.18
N THR A 151 -42.83 -94.03 51.45
CA THR A 151 -43.24 -93.39 50.18
C THR A 151 -43.90 -92.04 50.43
N GLU A 152 -44.85 -91.95 51.38
CA GLU A 152 -45.49 -90.70 51.80
C GLU A 152 -44.45 -89.65 52.25
N LEU A 153 -43.45 -90.06 53.05
CA LEU A 153 -42.36 -89.15 53.46
C LEU A 153 -41.50 -88.69 52.27
N ARG A 154 -41.21 -89.58 51.30
CA ARG A 154 -40.48 -89.22 50.08
C ARG A 154 -41.28 -88.27 49.21
N GLU A 155 -42.58 -88.50 49.06
CA GLU A 155 -43.50 -87.66 48.30
C GLU A 155 -43.67 -86.28 48.93
N MET A 156 -43.86 -86.20 50.25
CA MET A 156 -43.86 -84.92 50.98
C MET A 156 -42.53 -84.17 50.84
N LEU A 157 -41.39 -84.85 50.95
CA LEU A 157 -40.07 -84.22 50.78
C LEU A 157 -39.84 -83.76 49.33
N ASN A 158 -40.29 -84.53 48.33
CA ASN A 158 -40.17 -84.16 46.92
C ASN A 158 -41.13 -83.02 46.54
N GLY A 159 -42.38 -83.05 47.01
CA GLY A 159 -43.35 -81.97 46.84
C GLY A 159 -42.89 -80.67 47.50
N ARG A 160 -42.33 -80.75 48.72
CA ARG A 160 -41.72 -79.61 49.40
C ARG A 160 -40.52 -79.06 48.61
N ARG A 161 -39.63 -79.92 48.11
CA ARG A 161 -38.50 -79.49 47.24
C ARG A 161 -38.98 -78.82 45.96
N ALA A 162 -40.03 -79.34 45.32
CA ALA A 162 -40.64 -78.73 44.14
C ALA A 162 -41.24 -77.35 44.46
N GLN A 163 -41.89 -77.20 45.62
CA GLN A 163 -42.42 -75.92 46.09
C GLN A 163 -41.30 -74.91 46.40
N GLU A 164 -40.23 -75.33 47.09
CA GLU A 164 -39.06 -74.50 47.39
C GLU A 164 -38.34 -74.07 46.11
N LEU A 165 -38.20 -74.96 45.11
CA LEU A 165 -37.68 -74.62 43.78
C LEU A 165 -38.57 -73.65 43.01
N ALA A 166 -39.90 -73.85 43.01
CA ALA A 166 -40.84 -72.95 42.34
C ALA A 166 -40.84 -71.55 42.95
N LEU A 167 -40.75 -71.44 44.28
CA LEU A 167 -40.61 -70.16 44.98
C LEU A 167 -39.28 -69.46 44.65
N LEU A 168 -38.17 -70.20 44.56
CA LEU A 168 -36.87 -69.65 44.14
C LEU A 168 -36.90 -69.19 42.68
N GLN A 169 -37.48 -69.97 41.77
CA GLN A 169 -37.65 -69.59 40.36
C GLN A 169 -38.53 -68.36 40.19
N SER A 170 -39.69 -68.30 40.87
CA SER A 170 -40.57 -67.13 40.86
C SER A 170 -39.87 -65.89 41.42
N ARG A 171 -39.11 -66.03 42.51
CA ARG A 171 -38.30 -64.93 43.06
C ARG A 171 -37.25 -64.44 42.06
N GLN A 172 -36.51 -65.35 41.42
CA GLN A 172 -35.51 -65.01 40.41
C GLN A 172 -36.13 -64.32 39.18
N GLN A 173 -37.34 -64.74 38.77
CA GLN A 173 -38.10 -64.08 37.70
C GLN A 173 -38.47 -62.64 38.09
N CYS A 174 -39.02 -62.41 39.29
CA CYS A 174 -39.36 -61.07 39.77
C CYS A 174 -38.11 -60.17 39.96
N GLU A 175 -36.98 -60.73 40.42
CA GLU A 175 -35.71 -59.99 40.52
C GLU A 175 -35.16 -59.60 39.14
N LEU A 176 -35.27 -60.48 38.13
CA LEU A 176 -34.92 -60.17 36.74
C LEU A 176 -35.87 -59.17 36.09
N GLU A 177 -37.17 -59.22 36.40
CA GLU A 177 -38.17 -58.26 35.91
C GLU A 177 -37.92 -56.86 36.49
N LEU A 178 -37.67 -56.76 37.80
CA LEU A 178 -37.31 -55.49 38.43
C LEU A 178 -36.05 -54.87 37.82
N LEU A 179 -35.01 -55.66 37.56
CA LEU A 179 -33.78 -55.19 36.90
C LEU A 179 -34.05 -54.74 35.45
N ARG A 180 -34.91 -55.45 34.71
CA ARG A 180 -35.33 -55.04 33.35
C ARG A 180 -36.10 -53.73 33.37
N GLU A 181 -37.01 -53.52 34.33
CA GLU A 181 -37.73 -52.26 34.46
C GLU A 181 -36.82 -51.10 34.89
N GLN A 182 -35.87 -51.33 35.80
CA GLN A 182 -34.89 -50.32 36.23
C GLN A 182 -34.04 -49.88 35.04
N HIS A 183 -33.45 -50.82 34.32
CA HIS A 183 -32.69 -50.56 33.10
C HIS A 183 -33.54 -49.89 31.99
N ALA A 184 -34.83 -50.19 31.89
CA ALA A 184 -35.74 -49.51 30.97
C ALA A 184 -35.98 -48.04 31.37
N ARG A 185 -36.23 -47.76 32.66
CA ARG A 185 -36.38 -46.39 33.20
C ARG A 185 -35.08 -45.59 33.04
N GLU A 186 -33.93 -46.19 33.33
CA GLU A 186 -32.61 -45.60 33.12
C GLU A 186 -32.36 -45.27 31.64
N LYS A 187 -32.72 -46.18 30.71
CA LYS A 187 -32.65 -45.89 29.26
C LYS A 187 -33.59 -44.76 28.84
N GLU A 188 -34.80 -44.68 29.38
CA GLU A 188 -35.75 -43.60 29.10
C GLU A 188 -35.26 -42.25 29.66
N GLU A 189 -34.75 -42.22 30.89
CA GLU A 189 -34.13 -41.01 31.47
C GLU A 189 -32.90 -40.55 30.68
N MET A 190 -32.03 -41.47 30.24
CA MET A 190 -30.87 -41.12 29.41
C MET A 190 -31.27 -40.63 28.01
N ALA A 191 -32.36 -41.15 27.43
CA ALA A 191 -32.94 -40.64 26.20
C ALA A 191 -33.55 -39.23 26.37
N LEU A 192 -34.20 -38.96 27.51
CA LEU A 192 -34.73 -37.64 27.84
C LEU A 192 -33.61 -36.61 28.09
N ARG A 193 -32.56 -36.97 28.84
CA ARG A 193 -31.40 -36.11 29.12
C ARG A 193 -30.65 -35.77 27.83
N SER A 194 -30.28 -36.76 27.02
CA SER A 194 -29.64 -36.52 25.72
C SER A 194 -30.54 -35.75 24.74
N GLY A 195 -31.86 -35.92 24.81
CA GLY A 195 -32.83 -35.10 24.09
C GLY A 195 -32.85 -33.63 24.52
N GLN A 196 -32.74 -33.37 25.83
CA GLN A 196 -32.64 -32.02 26.41
C GLN A 196 -31.30 -31.36 26.05
N GLU A 197 -30.18 -32.06 26.24
CA GLU A 197 -28.84 -31.60 25.85
C GLU A 197 -28.77 -31.26 24.35
N ALA A 198 -29.35 -32.11 23.49
CA ALA A 198 -29.44 -31.86 22.05
C ALA A 198 -30.39 -30.70 21.69
N ALA A 199 -31.36 -30.34 22.54
CA ALA A 199 -32.18 -29.15 22.38
C ALA A 199 -31.42 -27.89 22.81
N GLU A 200 -30.79 -27.91 23.98
CA GLU A 200 -29.94 -26.82 24.48
C GLU A 200 -28.80 -26.50 23.50
N LEU A 201 -28.12 -27.49 22.94
CA LEU A 201 -27.04 -27.28 21.97
C LEU A 201 -27.56 -26.64 20.67
N LYS A 202 -28.78 -26.97 20.23
CA LYS A 202 -29.43 -26.33 19.08
C LYS A 202 -29.85 -24.89 19.38
N GLU A 203 -30.31 -24.61 20.60
CA GLU A 203 -30.66 -23.25 21.04
C GLU A 203 -29.42 -22.37 21.20
N LYS A 204 -28.37 -22.88 21.87
CA LYS A 204 -27.06 -22.23 21.99
C LYS A 204 -26.50 -21.91 20.60
N LEU A 205 -26.48 -22.88 19.68
CA LEU A 205 -26.03 -22.69 18.30
C LEU A 205 -26.88 -21.64 17.55
N ARG A 206 -28.21 -21.62 17.71
CA ARG A 206 -29.08 -20.58 17.13
C ARG A 206 -28.74 -19.19 17.67
N SER A 207 -28.62 -19.05 19.00
CA SER A 207 -28.27 -17.78 19.63
C SER A 207 -26.88 -17.28 19.19
N GLU A 208 -25.93 -18.19 18.95
CA GLU A 208 -24.59 -17.82 18.47
C GLU A 208 -24.62 -17.43 16.99
N MET A 209 -25.40 -18.12 16.15
CA MET A 209 -25.63 -17.73 14.76
C MET A 209 -26.35 -16.37 14.66
N GLU A 210 -27.29 -16.07 15.57
CA GLU A 210 -27.97 -14.78 15.64
C GLU A 210 -27.01 -13.65 16.07
N LYS A 211 -26.17 -13.86 17.10
CA LYS A 211 -25.09 -12.92 17.46
C LYS A 211 -24.13 -12.69 16.29
N ASN A 212 -23.71 -13.74 15.60
CA ASN A 212 -22.81 -13.63 14.45
C ASN A 212 -23.47 -12.90 13.26
N ALA A 213 -24.78 -13.08 13.06
CA ALA A 213 -25.52 -12.28 12.07
C ALA A 213 -25.58 -10.80 12.48
N GLN A 214 -25.81 -10.51 13.76
CA GLN A 214 -25.82 -9.14 14.30
C GLN A 214 -24.44 -8.45 14.18
N THR A 215 -23.34 -9.14 14.51
CA THR A 215 -21.99 -8.56 14.38
C THR A 215 -21.56 -8.37 12.93
N ILE A 216 -21.98 -9.25 12.02
CA ILE A 216 -21.81 -9.04 10.57
C ILE A 216 -22.62 -7.82 10.12
N GLU A 217 -23.84 -7.61 10.63
CA GLU A 217 -24.67 -6.47 10.26
C GLU A 217 -24.14 -5.13 10.80
N THR A 218 -23.61 -5.10 12.04
CA THR A 218 -22.93 -3.90 12.55
C THR A 218 -21.66 -3.60 11.77
N LEU A 219 -20.83 -4.61 11.48
CA LEU A 219 -19.61 -4.41 10.69
C LEU A 219 -19.92 -3.90 9.28
N LYS A 220 -21.00 -4.34 8.63
CA LYS A 220 -21.47 -3.72 7.38
C LYS A 220 -21.76 -2.23 7.58
N GLN A 221 -22.57 -1.87 8.59
CA GLN A 221 -22.93 -0.48 8.86
C GLN A 221 -21.70 0.40 9.15
N ASP A 222 -20.72 -0.14 9.89
CA ASP A 222 -19.43 0.50 10.12
C ASP A 222 -18.69 0.75 8.79
N TRP A 223 -18.48 -0.29 7.96
CA TRP A 223 -17.86 -0.20 6.63
C TRP A 223 -18.60 0.75 5.68
N GLU A 224 -19.93 0.78 5.70
CA GLU A 224 -20.74 1.68 4.88
C GLU A 224 -20.61 3.13 5.36
N SER A 225 -20.50 3.36 6.67
CA SER A 225 -20.25 4.69 7.24
C SER A 225 -18.83 5.20 6.96
N GLU A 226 -17.81 4.32 7.01
CA GLU A 226 -16.43 4.66 6.62
C GLU A 226 -16.36 5.00 5.12
N ARG A 227 -17.03 4.23 4.27
CA ARG A 227 -17.16 4.49 2.82
C ARG A 227 -17.82 5.85 2.56
N GLU A 228 -18.91 6.16 3.25
CA GLU A 228 -19.61 7.44 3.09
C GLU A 228 -18.79 8.62 3.60
N LEU A 229 -18.09 8.47 4.73
CA LEU A 229 -17.15 9.46 5.25
C LEU A 229 -15.98 9.71 4.28
N CYS A 230 -15.42 8.66 3.67
CA CYS A 230 -14.35 8.80 2.68
C CYS A 230 -14.83 9.52 1.40
N LEU A 231 -16.03 9.20 0.92
CA LEU A 231 -16.63 9.90 -0.23
C LEU A 231 -16.95 11.36 0.09
N GLU A 232 -17.38 11.67 1.31
CA GLU A 232 -17.69 13.03 1.73
C GLU A 232 -16.42 13.86 1.95
N ASN A 233 -15.36 13.29 2.54
CA ASN A 233 -14.05 13.93 2.60
C ASN A 233 -13.51 14.24 1.19
N LEU A 234 -13.61 13.29 0.24
CA LEU A 234 -13.19 13.50 -1.15
C LEU A 234 -14.00 14.61 -1.85
N ARG A 235 -15.31 14.71 -1.62
CA ARG A 235 -16.13 15.84 -2.11
C ARG A 235 -15.65 17.17 -1.53
N GLN A 236 -15.35 17.20 -0.24
CA GLN A 236 -14.88 18.42 0.44
C GLN A 236 -13.51 18.83 -0.10
N GLU A 237 -12.55 17.91 -0.22
CA GLU A 237 -11.24 18.17 -0.85
C GLU A 237 -11.37 18.69 -2.29
N LEU A 238 -12.22 18.08 -3.13
CA LEU A 238 -12.46 18.54 -4.49
C LEU A 238 -13.14 19.91 -4.54
N SER A 239 -14.06 20.20 -3.62
CA SER A 239 -14.71 21.51 -3.52
C SER A 239 -13.75 22.61 -3.06
N LEU A 240 -12.85 22.31 -2.12
CA LEU A 240 -11.82 23.23 -1.64
C LEU A 240 -10.75 23.49 -2.70
N LYS A 241 -10.33 22.45 -3.45
CA LYS A 241 -9.45 22.61 -4.62
C LYS A 241 -10.11 23.52 -5.66
N HIS A 242 -11.32 23.21 -6.10
CA HIS A 242 -12.06 24.03 -7.05
C HIS A 242 -12.24 25.48 -6.56
N GLN A 243 -12.54 25.69 -5.28
CA GLN A 243 -12.61 27.04 -4.71
C GLN A 243 -11.25 27.75 -4.82
N SER A 244 -10.15 27.11 -4.41
CA SER A 244 -8.80 27.70 -4.49
C SER A 244 -8.31 27.95 -5.92
N GLU A 245 -8.70 27.10 -6.88
CA GLU A 245 -8.44 27.28 -8.31
C GLU A 245 -9.21 28.49 -8.85
N MET A 246 -10.49 28.63 -8.50
CA MET A 246 -11.31 29.77 -8.88
C MET A 246 -10.86 31.09 -8.23
N GLU A 247 -10.41 31.05 -6.97
CA GLU A 247 -9.80 32.20 -6.28
C GLU A 247 -8.44 32.58 -6.90
N GLY A 248 -7.65 31.57 -7.33
CA GLY A 248 -6.40 31.76 -8.07
C GLY A 248 -6.63 32.42 -9.43
N LEU A 249 -7.56 31.89 -10.24
CA LEU A 249 -7.95 32.47 -11.54
C LEU A 249 -8.51 33.88 -11.39
N GLN A 250 -9.37 34.14 -10.38
CA GLN A 250 -9.86 35.50 -10.09
C GLN A 250 -8.73 36.45 -9.70
N SER A 251 -7.70 35.97 -8.99
CA SER A 251 -6.53 36.76 -8.63
C SER A 251 -5.63 37.05 -9.84
N GLN A 252 -5.48 36.09 -10.75
CA GLN A 252 -4.78 36.26 -12.03
C GLN A 252 -5.48 37.29 -12.92
N PHE A 253 -6.78 37.15 -13.16
CA PHE A 253 -7.55 38.16 -13.92
C PHE A 253 -7.52 39.56 -13.27
N GLN A 254 -7.51 39.66 -11.94
CA GLN A 254 -7.34 40.95 -11.25
C GLN A 254 -5.94 41.55 -11.45
N LYS A 255 -4.88 40.71 -11.45
CA LYS A 255 -3.51 41.12 -11.76
C LYS A 255 -3.41 41.62 -13.20
N GLU A 256 -3.84 40.83 -14.18
CA GLU A 256 -3.85 41.20 -15.61
C GLU A 256 -4.64 42.49 -15.87
N LEU A 257 -5.83 42.63 -15.27
CA LEU A 257 -6.64 43.85 -15.37
C LEU A 257 -6.01 45.05 -14.65
N SER A 258 -5.02 44.88 -13.78
CA SER A 258 -4.24 45.97 -13.21
C SER A 258 -3.05 46.34 -14.10
N GLU A 259 -2.42 45.35 -14.72
CA GLU A 259 -1.28 45.52 -15.63
C GLU A 259 -1.72 46.19 -16.93
N GLN A 260 -2.81 45.72 -17.56
CA GLN A 260 -3.40 46.37 -18.74
C GLN A 260 -3.81 47.83 -18.48
N LYS A 261 -4.24 48.17 -17.25
CA LYS A 261 -4.52 49.58 -16.87
C LYS A 261 -3.24 50.41 -16.78
N VAL A 262 -2.17 49.85 -16.24
CA VAL A 262 -0.85 50.50 -16.17
C VAL A 262 -0.26 50.68 -17.58
N GLU A 263 -0.44 49.71 -18.48
CA GLU A 263 -0.03 49.85 -19.88
C GLU A 263 -0.85 50.89 -20.64
N LEU A 264 -2.17 50.90 -20.47
CA LEU A 264 -3.04 51.91 -21.08
C LEU A 264 -2.68 53.33 -20.59
N GLU A 265 -2.35 53.47 -19.30
CA GLU A 265 -1.86 54.73 -18.72
C GLU A 265 -0.49 55.14 -19.31
N LYS A 266 0.47 54.22 -19.47
CA LYS A 266 1.74 54.48 -20.21
C LYS A 266 1.46 54.97 -21.64
N ILE A 267 0.50 54.36 -22.34
CA ILE A 267 0.12 54.74 -23.71
C ILE A 267 -0.53 56.14 -23.73
N PHE A 268 -1.37 56.48 -22.75
CA PHE A 268 -1.94 57.83 -22.62
C PHE A 268 -0.87 58.89 -22.34
N GLN A 269 0.14 58.57 -21.51
CA GLN A 269 1.26 59.47 -21.24
C GLN A 269 2.11 59.70 -22.50
N ALA A 270 2.50 58.63 -23.21
CA ALA A 270 3.23 58.73 -24.47
C ALA A 270 2.44 59.50 -25.56
N LYS A 271 1.10 59.30 -25.63
CA LYS A 271 0.21 60.10 -26.50
C LYS A 271 0.20 61.57 -26.12
N HIS A 272 0.19 61.90 -24.82
CA HIS A 272 0.22 63.28 -24.35
C HIS A 272 1.55 63.98 -24.67
N GLU A 273 2.67 63.29 -24.46
CA GLU A 273 4.00 63.78 -24.85
C GLU A 273 4.09 64.02 -26.36
N ALA A 274 3.59 63.08 -27.17
CA ALA A 274 3.49 63.24 -28.63
C ALA A 274 2.63 64.45 -29.02
N GLU A 275 1.44 64.63 -28.41
CA GLU A 275 0.60 65.81 -28.62
C GLU A 275 1.29 67.14 -28.25
N VAL A 276 2.05 67.17 -27.15
CA VAL A 276 2.82 68.35 -26.74
C VAL A 276 3.95 68.63 -27.73
N SER A 277 4.64 67.58 -28.23
CA SER A 277 5.67 67.73 -29.26
C SER A 277 5.10 68.28 -30.57
N LEU A 278 3.92 67.81 -30.99
CA LEU A 278 3.22 68.30 -32.18
C LEU A 278 2.77 69.75 -32.03
N LYS A 279 2.19 70.13 -30.88
CA LYS A 279 1.79 71.52 -30.59
C LYS A 279 2.99 72.47 -30.57
N ASN A 280 4.14 72.02 -30.06
CA ASN A 280 5.39 72.78 -30.11
C ASN A 280 5.90 72.94 -31.55
N LEU A 281 5.85 71.89 -32.38
CA LEU A 281 6.25 71.95 -33.78
C LEU A 281 5.31 72.85 -34.60
N GLU A 282 4.00 72.77 -34.37
CA GLU A 282 3.00 73.63 -35.00
C GLU A 282 3.24 75.10 -34.63
N ALA A 283 3.49 75.41 -33.36
CA ALA A 283 3.83 76.76 -32.92
C ALA A 283 5.11 77.29 -33.59
N GLN A 284 6.13 76.44 -33.80
CA GLN A 284 7.33 76.79 -34.56
C GLN A 284 7.01 77.06 -36.03
N HIS A 285 6.19 76.24 -36.68
CA HIS A 285 5.74 76.47 -38.06
C HIS A 285 4.92 77.77 -38.19
N GLN A 286 3.98 78.03 -37.28
CA GLN A 286 3.20 79.27 -37.26
C GLN A 286 4.10 80.51 -37.05
N ALA A 287 5.12 80.41 -36.19
CA ALA A 287 6.11 81.49 -35.99
C ALA A 287 6.98 81.71 -37.24
N ALA A 288 7.43 80.65 -37.91
CA ALA A 288 8.17 80.75 -39.16
C ALA A 288 7.34 81.37 -40.29
N ILE A 289 6.05 81.01 -40.40
CA ILE A 289 5.11 81.60 -41.37
C ILE A 289 4.91 83.10 -41.08
N LYS A 290 4.69 83.48 -39.83
CA LYS A 290 4.58 84.91 -39.44
C LYS A 290 5.85 85.69 -39.78
N LYS A 291 7.04 85.15 -39.46
CA LYS A 291 8.30 85.78 -39.82
C LYS A 291 8.44 85.96 -41.34
N LEU A 292 8.11 84.95 -42.14
CA LEU A 292 8.13 85.07 -43.60
C LEU A 292 7.12 86.11 -44.13
N GLN A 293 5.97 86.27 -43.47
CA GLN A 293 5.01 87.33 -43.80
C GLN A 293 5.54 88.72 -43.42
N GLU A 294 6.18 88.87 -42.26
CA GLU A 294 6.83 90.11 -41.81
C GLU A 294 8.02 90.49 -42.70
N ASP A 295 8.89 89.53 -43.01
CA ASP A 295 10.03 89.69 -43.94
C ASP A 295 9.52 90.17 -45.31
N LEU A 296 8.53 89.48 -45.91
CA LEU A 296 7.93 89.83 -47.21
C LEU A 296 7.19 91.19 -47.20
N GLN A 297 6.51 91.53 -46.10
CA GLN A 297 5.91 92.86 -45.93
C GLN A 297 6.99 93.94 -45.85
N SER A 298 8.14 93.66 -45.21
CA SER A 298 9.25 94.61 -45.13
C SER A 298 9.89 94.85 -46.50
N GLU A 299 10.09 93.80 -47.31
CA GLU A 299 10.56 93.91 -48.70
C GLU A 299 9.58 94.73 -49.56
N HIS A 300 8.27 94.50 -49.40
CA HIS A 300 7.25 95.25 -50.14
C HIS A 300 7.21 96.73 -49.73
N CYS A 301 7.33 97.03 -48.43
CA CYS A 301 7.39 98.41 -47.94
C CYS A 301 8.66 99.13 -48.42
N GLN A 302 9.81 98.44 -48.42
CA GLN A 302 11.05 98.97 -48.98
C GLN A 302 10.91 99.23 -50.48
N TYR A 303 10.38 98.28 -51.26
CA TYR A 303 10.13 98.46 -52.70
C TYR A 303 9.24 99.67 -53.00
N LEU A 304 8.18 99.90 -52.21
CA LEU A 304 7.31 101.07 -52.36
C LEU A 304 8.03 102.38 -52.04
N GLN A 305 8.81 102.45 -50.95
CA GLN A 305 9.62 103.63 -50.63
C GLN A 305 10.67 103.91 -51.72
N ASP A 306 11.30 102.86 -52.24
CA ASP A 306 12.23 102.92 -53.37
C ASP A 306 11.56 103.46 -54.64
N LEU A 307 10.27 103.17 -54.85
CA LEU A 307 9.48 103.65 -55.98
C LEU A 307 9.05 105.12 -55.78
N GLU A 308 8.56 105.48 -54.59
CA GLU A 308 8.22 106.85 -54.21
C GLU A 308 9.42 107.80 -54.31
N GLN A 309 10.60 107.37 -53.85
CA GLN A 309 11.82 108.16 -53.99
C GLN A 309 12.15 108.39 -55.47
N LYS A 310 12.08 107.35 -56.32
CA LYS A 310 12.31 107.49 -57.78
C LYS A 310 11.25 108.39 -58.45
N PHE A 311 10.03 108.47 -57.94
CA PHE A 311 9.04 109.45 -58.40
C PHE A 311 9.41 110.87 -57.94
N ARG A 312 9.80 111.08 -56.69
CA ARG A 312 10.17 112.41 -56.15
C ARG A 312 11.49 112.95 -56.70
N GLU A 313 12.40 112.08 -57.12
CA GLU A 313 13.60 112.46 -57.87
C GLU A 313 13.26 112.91 -59.30
N LYS A 314 12.32 112.22 -59.98
CA LYS A 314 11.80 112.64 -61.29
C LYS A 314 11.01 113.94 -61.20
N GLU A 315 10.20 114.11 -60.16
CA GLU A 315 9.41 115.32 -59.88
C GLU A 315 10.35 116.52 -59.75
N LYS A 316 11.36 116.46 -58.88
CA LYS A 316 12.40 117.49 -58.74
C LYS A 316 13.19 117.74 -60.03
N ALA A 317 13.47 116.70 -60.81
CA ALA A 317 14.10 116.88 -62.12
C ALA A 317 13.19 117.66 -63.08
N LYS A 318 11.87 117.45 -63.03
CA LYS A 318 10.89 118.24 -63.80
C LYS A 318 10.69 119.65 -63.25
N GLU A 319 10.77 119.87 -61.94
CA GLU A 319 10.81 121.22 -61.35
C GLU A 319 12.04 121.99 -61.87
N LEU A 320 13.23 121.37 -61.90
CA LEU A 320 14.45 121.98 -62.43
C LEU A 320 14.41 122.20 -63.96
N GLU A 321 13.79 121.29 -64.73
CA GLU A 321 13.49 121.53 -66.16
C GLU A 321 12.54 122.72 -66.34
N LEU A 322 11.54 122.90 -65.47
CA LEU A 322 10.62 124.03 -65.51
C LEU A 322 11.29 125.34 -65.09
N GLU A 323 12.12 125.35 -64.05
CA GLU A 323 12.91 126.54 -63.64
C GLU A 323 13.87 126.99 -64.74
N THR A 324 14.57 126.05 -65.38
CA THR A 324 15.50 126.36 -66.49
C THR A 324 14.76 126.83 -67.75
N LEU A 325 13.60 126.25 -68.08
CA LEU A 325 12.72 126.77 -69.13
C LEU A 325 12.20 128.18 -68.78
N GLN A 326 11.78 128.42 -67.54
CA GLN A 326 11.26 129.71 -67.08
C GLN A 326 12.35 130.80 -67.09
N ALA A 327 13.59 130.47 -66.71
CA ALA A 327 14.74 131.35 -66.87
C ALA A 327 14.97 131.70 -68.35
N SER A 328 14.99 130.69 -69.24
CA SER A 328 15.16 130.92 -70.68
C SER A 328 14.03 131.74 -71.31
N TYR A 329 12.81 131.63 -70.77
CA TYR A 329 11.66 132.44 -71.17
C TYR A 329 11.81 133.91 -70.73
N GLU A 330 12.26 134.16 -69.50
CA GLU A 330 12.54 135.52 -69.03
C GLU A 330 13.71 136.17 -69.79
N ASP A 331 14.75 135.40 -70.15
CA ASP A 331 15.84 135.86 -71.04
C ASP A 331 15.31 136.23 -72.43
N LEU A 332 14.49 135.37 -73.04
CA LEU A 332 13.90 135.62 -74.37
C LEU A 332 12.92 136.82 -74.35
N LYS A 333 12.18 136.97 -73.25
CA LYS A 333 11.30 138.10 -72.97
C LYS A 333 12.10 139.39 -72.79
N ALA A 334 13.23 139.36 -72.09
CA ALA A 334 14.14 140.50 -71.98
C ALA A 334 14.70 140.91 -73.36
N GLN A 335 15.16 139.94 -74.17
CA GLN A 335 15.59 140.18 -75.55
C GLN A 335 14.49 140.83 -76.39
N SER A 336 13.25 140.33 -76.32
CA SER A 336 12.11 140.95 -77.04
C SER A 336 11.81 142.38 -76.59
N GLN A 337 11.99 142.70 -75.30
CA GLN A 337 11.84 144.07 -74.78
C GLN A 337 13.00 144.98 -75.21
N GLU A 338 14.19 144.42 -75.44
CA GLU A 338 15.35 145.12 -76.02
C GLU A 338 15.11 145.43 -77.51
N GLU A 339 14.63 144.46 -78.28
CA GLU A 339 14.21 144.65 -79.69
C GLU A 339 13.08 145.66 -79.82
N ILE A 340 12.07 145.61 -78.95
CA ILE A 340 11.00 146.61 -78.88
C ILE A 340 11.60 148.01 -78.61
N ARG A 341 12.57 148.15 -77.68
CA ARG A 341 13.26 149.44 -77.44
C ARG A 341 14.07 149.91 -78.65
N LEU A 342 14.69 149.01 -79.39
CA LEU A 342 15.39 149.33 -80.66
C LEU A 342 14.40 149.78 -81.76
N LEU A 343 13.25 149.12 -81.88
CA LEU A 343 12.20 149.49 -82.85
C LEU A 343 11.54 150.83 -82.50
N TRP A 344 11.30 151.12 -81.22
CA TRP A 344 10.78 152.43 -80.78
C TRP A 344 11.78 153.56 -81.05
N SER A 345 13.07 153.36 -80.77
CA SER A 345 14.09 154.38 -81.06
C SER A 345 14.35 154.58 -82.56
N GLN A 346 14.17 153.55 -83.40
CA GLN A 346 14.07 153.72 -84.85
C GLN A 346 12.85 154.56 -85.25
N LEU A 347 11.67 154.26 -84.69
CA LEU A 347 10.43 154.98 -84.99
C LEU A 347 10.49 156.46 -84.60
N GLU A 348 11.15 156.80 -83.49
CA GLU A 348 11.34 158.18 -83.04
C GLU A 348 12.33 158.95 -83.93
N SER A 349 13.34 158.28 -84.50
CA SER A 349 14.27 158.92 -85.46
C SER A 349 13.58 159.46 -86.72
N MET A 350 12.46 158.85 -87.14
CA MET A 350 11.67 159.31 -88.30
C MET A 350 10.60 160.37 -87.96
N LYS A 351 10.23 160.55 -86.68
CA LYS A 351 9.14 161.46 -86.28
C LYS A 351 9.47 162.95 -86.35
N THR A 352 10.72 163.32 -86.61
CA THR A 352 11.15 164.74 -86.68
C THR A 352 10.82 165.44 -88.00
N ASN A 353 10.19 164.76 -88.96
CA ASN A 353 9.67 165.36 -90.19
C ASN A 353 8.14 165.21 -90.30
N ARG A 354 7.47 166.37 -90.19
CA ARG A 354 6.05 166.62 -90.53
C ARG A 354 4.99 166.15 -89.53
N GLU A 355 4.67 167.06 -88.61
CA GLU A 355 3.41 167.09 -87.86
C GLU A 355 2.20 167.47 -88.76
N GLU A 356 1.02 167.61 -88.14
CA GLU A 356 -0.27 167.99 -88.74
C GLU A 356 -0.96 166.95 -89.65
N LEU A 357 -1.69 166.01 -89.04
CA LEU A 357 -3.14 165.93 -89.28
C LEU A 357 -3.91 165.31 -88.10
N ASN A 358 -5.12 165.82 -87.89
CA ASN A 358 -5.96 165.68 -86.71
C ASN A 358 -6.96 164.51 -86.88
N GLY A 359 -7.33 163.79 -85.81
CA GLY A 359 -8.43 162.82 -85.87
C GLY A 359 -8.45 161.73 -84.78
N SER A 360 -9.54 161.70 -84.00
CA SER A 360 -9.96 160.57 -83.16
C SER A 360 -10.57 159.42 -83.99
N TRP A 361 -10.62 158.20 -83.47
CA TRP A 361 -11.85 157.37 -83.35
C TRP A 361 -11.59 156.04 -82.60
N ASP A 362 -12.37 155.80 -81.55
CA ASP A 362 -12.76 154.50 -80.97
C ASP A 362 -14.12 154.08 -81.62
N PRO A 363 -14.73 152.89 -81.40
CA PRO A 363 -14.29 151.72 -80.63
C PRO A 363 -14.57 150.33 -81.28
N VAL A 364 -14.19 149.28 -80.53
CA VAL A 364 -14.76 147.91 -80.44
C VAL A 364 -15.96 147.56 -81.34
N LEU A 365 -15.81 146.50 -82.17
CA LEU A 365 -16.79 145.38 -82.33
C LEU A 365 -16.27 144.29 -83.29
N ALA A 366 -15.44 143.36 -82.78
CA ALA A 366 -14.98 142.17 -83.53
C ALA A 366 -14.82 140.91 -82.65
N GLN A 367 -15.41 140.90 -81.45
CA GLN A 367 -15.18 139.89 -80.41
C GLN A 367 -16.32 138.86 -80.29
N ALA A 368 -17.23 138.79 -81.27
CA ALA A 368 -18.33 137.83 -81.29
C ALA A 368 -17.90 136.48 -81.92
N SER A 369 -17.39 136.50 -83.16
CA SER A 369 -17.07 135.28 -83.91
C SER A 369 -16.00 134.40 -83.25
N HIS A 370 -14.97 135.00 -82.64
CA HIS A 370 -13.95 134.24 -81.91
C HIS A 370 -14.47 133.65 -80.58
N LEU A 371 -15.54 134.21 -80.00
CA LEU A 371 -16.23 133.58 -78.87
C LEU A 371 -17.14 132.45 -79.36
N GLU A 372 -17.86 132.61 -80.48
CA GLU A 372 -18.64 131.53 -81.11
C GLU A 372 -17.74 130.36 -81.53
N GLU A 373 -16.54 130.61 -82.08
CA GLU A 373 -15.54 129.57 -82.36
C GLU A 373 -15.06 128.86 -81.09
N LEU A 374 -14.76 129.60 -80.01
CA LEU A 374 -14.37 129.01 -78.72
C LEU A 374 -15.52 128.25 -78.03
N GLU A 375 -16.76 128.66 -78.26
CA GLU A 375 -17.97 128.03 -77.71
C GLU A 375 -18.36 126.79 -78.53
N HIS A 376 -18.18 126.82 -79.85
CA HIS A 376 -18.24 125.63 -80.71
C HIS A 376 -17.11 124.64 -80.38
N LEU A 377 -15.88 125.08 -80.16
CA LEU A 377 -14.77 124.20 -79.78
C LEU A 377 -14.97 123.62 -78.37
N ARG A 378 -15.50 124.41 -77.43
CA ARG A 378 -15.91 123.94 -76.09
C ARG A 378 -17.07 122.94 -76.16
N SER A 379 -18.04 123.18 -77.03
CA SER A 379 -19.13 122.24 -77.31
C SER A 379 -18.59 120.96 -77.95
N GLY A 380 -17.60 121.06 -78.84
CA GLY A 380 -16.90 119.92 -79.42
C GLY A 380 -16.15 119.09 -78.38
N PHE A 381 -15.39 119.73 -77.47
CA PHE A 381 -14.74 119.02 -76.36
C PHE A 381 -15.73 118.42 -75.36
N ALA A 382 -16.85 119.10 -75.08
CA ALA A 382 -17.92 118.55 -74.23
C ALA A 382 -18.61 117.35 -74.90
N GLN A 383 -18.88 117.43 -76.20
CA GLN A 383 -19.47 116.36 -76.99
C GLN A 383 -18.51 115.17 -77.14
N GLN A 384 -17.21 115.42 -77.33
CA GLN A 384 -16.18 114.38 -77.34
C GLN A 384 -16.07 113.71 -75.97
N GLN A 385 -15.96 114.47 -74.87
CA GLN A 385 -15.94 113.92 -73.52
C GLN A 385 -17.21 113.12 -73.21
N GLN A 386 -18.37 113.55 -73.70
CA GLN A 386 -19.63 112.84 -73.52
C GLN A 386 -19.71 111.58 -74.41
N GLN A 387 -19.06 111.57 -75.58
CA GLN A 387 -18.95 110.40 -76.44
C GLN A 387 -17.92 109.38 -75.92
N GLU A 388 -16.80 109.83 -75.35
CA GLU A 388 -15.83 108.98 -74.63
C GLU A 388 -16.47 108.38 -73.37
N ARG A 389 -17.28 109.15 -72.62
CA ARG A 389 -18.09 108.62 -71.52
C ARG A 389 -19.13 107.60 -71.99
N ALA A 390 -19.84 107.86 -73.08
CA ALA A 390 -20.79 106.92 -73.65
C ALA A 390 -20.11 105.64 -74.18
N GLN A 391 -18.88 105.75 -74.69
CA GLN A 391 -18.04 104.60 -75.04
C GLN A 391 -17.69 103.78 -73.79
N HIS A 392 -17.14 104.39 -72.73
CA HIS A 392 -16.84 103.68 -71.49
C HIS A 392 -18.08 103.13 -70.78
N GLU A 393 -19.22 103.82 -70.84
CA GLU A 393 -20.51 103.32 -70.34
C GLU A 393 -20.98 102.09 -71.16
N SER A 394 -20.80 102.11 -72.48
CA SER A 394 -21.06 100.93 -73.32
C SER A 394 -20.06 99.79 -73.10
N GLU A 395 -18.79 100.07 -72.81
CA GLU A 395 -17.77 99.06 -72.45
C GLU A 395 -18.09 98.43 -71.09
N LEU A 396 -18.47 99.23 -70.10
CA LEU A 396 -18.92 98.76 -68.79
C LEU A 396 -20.20 97.94 -68.90
N GLU A 397 -21.17 98.33 -69.73
CA GLU A 397 -22.38 97.54 -69.98
C GLU A 397 -22.07 96.27 -70.76
N HIS A 398 -21.13 96.29 -71.72
CA HIS A 398 -20.61 95.09 -72.38
C HIS A 398 -19.92 94.13 -71.39
N LEU A 399 -19.13 94.65 -70.44
CA LEU A 399 -18.55 93.84 -69.36
C LEU A 399 -19.63 93.33 -68.41
N ARG A 400 -20.64 94.14 -68.05
CA ARG A 400 -21.74 93.73 -67.18
C ARG A 400 -22.53 92.61 -67.83
N VAL A 401 -22.90 92.74 -69.10
CA VAL A 401 -23.59 91.71 -69.89
C VAL A 401 -22.70 90.48 -70.11
N TYR A 402 -21.38 90.63 -70.24
CA TYR A 402 -20.45 89.50 -70.30
C TYR A 402 -20.41 88.71 -68.98
N PHE A 403 -20.32 89.39 -67.83
CA PHE A 403 -20.35 88.73 -66.52
C PHE A 403 -21.74 88.19 -66.16
N GLU A 404 -22.82 88.91 -66.49
CA GLU A 404 -24.21 88.47 -66.32
C GLU A 404 -24.49 87.24 -67.20
N LYS A 405 -23.95 87.19 -68.43
CA LYS A 405 -23.98 86.00 -69.27
C LYS A 405 -23.12 84.87 -68.69
N LYS A 406 -21.87 85.14 -68.26
CA LYS A 406 -21.02 84.12 -67.61
C LYS A 406 -21.67 83.51 -66.38
N LEU A 407 -22.37 84.31 -65.58
CA LEU A 407 -23.16 83.86 -64.44
C LEU A 407 -24.36 83.03 -64.88
N LYS A 408 -25.12 83.45 -65.91
CA LYS A 408 -26.24 82.65 -66.46
C LYS A 408 -25.79 81.36 -67.14
N ASP A 409 -24.64 81.35 -67.82
CA ASP A 409 -24.04 80.15 -68.42
C ASP A 409 -23.58 79.18 -67.30
N ALA A 410 -23.00 79.70 -66.21
CA ALA A 410 -22.60 78.89 -65.04
C ALA A 410 -23.80 78.42 -64.21
N GLU A 411 -24.81 79.27 -63.98
CA GLU A 411 -26.07 78.91 -63.33
C GLU A 411 -26.80 77.84 -64.16
N LYS A 412 -26.85 77.99 -65.48
CA LYS A 412 -27.35 76.97 -66.39
C LYS A 412 -26.54 75.68 -66.32
N THR A 413 -25.21 75.75 -66.19
CA THR A 413 -24.37 74.56 -65.96
C THR A 413 -24.73 73.89 -64.63
N TYR A 414 -24.89 74.64 -63.54
CA TYR A 414 -25.34 74.10 -62.26
C TYR A 414 -26.78 73.57 -62.28
N GLN A 415 -27.68 74.16 -63.06
CA GLN A 415 -29.03 73.64 -63.29
C GLN A 415 -28.99 72.37 -64.13
N GLU A 416 -28.13 72.29 -65.16
CA GLU A 416 -27.89 71.09 -65.96
C GLU A 416 -27.30 69.98 -65.09
N ASP A 417 -26.28 70.25 -64.28
CA ASP A 417 -25.75 69.35 -63.26
C ASP A 417 -26.85 68.91 -62.26
N LEU A 418 -27.71 69.83 -61.80
CA LEU A 418 -28.82 69.48 -60.91
C LEU A 418 -29.84 68.58 -61.59
N THR A 419 -30.14 68.80 -62.88
CA THR A 419 -30.99 67.89 -63.66
C THR A 419 -30.30 66.56 -63.95
N VAL A 420 -28.97 66.50 -64.09
CA VAL A 420 -28.21 65.25 -64.19
C VAL A 420 -28.16 64.51 -62.85
N PHE A 421 -28.11 65.21 -61.72
CA PHE A 421 -28.26 64.62 -60.39
C PHE A 421 -29.69 64.12 -60.14
N GLN A 422 -30.72 64.86 -60.56
CA GLN A 422 -32.11 64.42 -60.50
C GLN A 422 -32.38 63.25 -61.45
N GLN A 423 -31.82 63.28 -62.66
CA GLN A 423 -31.88 62.18 -63.62
C GLN A 423 -31.17 60.94 -63.08
N ARG A 424 -29.97 61.05 -62.50
CA ARG A 424 -29.31 59.91 -61.82
C ARG A 424 -30.09 59.39 -60.62
N LEU A 425 -30.70 60.27 -59.84
CA LEU A 425 -31.61 59.89 -58.74
C LEU A 425 -32.89 59.22 -59.25
N GLN A 426 -33.30 59.47 -60.50
CA GLN A 426 -34.48 58.89 -61.11
C GLN A 426 -34.15 57.60 -61.89
N GLU A 427 -33.00 57.52 -62.56
CA GLU A 427 -32.41 56.29 -63.11
C GLU A 427 -32.21 55.27 -61.97
N ALA A 428 -31.59 55.68 -60.86
CA ALA A 428 -31.46 54.86 -59.63
C ALA A 428 -32.79 54.58 -58.91
N ARG A 429 -33.92 55.06 -59.41
CA ARG A 429 -35.28 54.80 -58.92
C ARG A 429 -36.10 53.96 -59.89
N GLU A 430 -35.85 54.09 -61.19
CA GLU A 430 -36.47 53.34 -62.27
C GLU A 430 -35.79 51.96 -62.45
N ASP A 431 -34.50 51.83 -62.09
CA ASP A 431 -33.84 50.54 -61.82
C ASP A 431 -34.49 49.75 -60.65
N SER A 432 -35.38 50.38 -59.87
CA SER A 432 -36.11 49.76 -58.75
C SER A 432 -37.59 49.45 -59.10
N LEU A 433 -37.80 48.97 -60.33
CA LEU A 433 -39.05 48.46 -60.94
C LEU A 433 -39.94 49.49 -61.65
N GLU A 434 -40.10 49.23 -62.94
CA GLU A 434 -41.27 49.55 -63.76
C GLU A 434 -42.58 49.09 -63.06
N SER A 435 -43.72 49.65 -63.51
CA SER A 435 -45.10 49.29 -63.10
C SER A 435 -45.55 49.76 -61.69
N THR A 436 -45.86 51.05 -61.58
CA THR A 436 -47.00 51.52 -60.77
C THR A 436 -47.87 52.43 -61.64
N GLU A 437 -48.76 51.84 -62.42
CA GLU A 437 -49.70 52.54 -63.30
C GLU A 437 -50.99 52.95 -62.56
N ILE A 438 -51.50 54.16 -62.87
CA ILE A 438 -52.93 54.55 -62.92
C ILE A 438 -53.71 54.51 -61.58
N SER A 439 -54.43 55.55 -61.11
CA SER A 439 -54.76 56.91 -61.57
C SER A 439 -55.12 57.75 -60.31
N SER A 440 -54.97 59.08 -60.22
CA SER A 440 -55.38 60.21 -61.09
C SER A 440 -56.88 60.56 -61.09
N SER A 441 -57.26 61.54 -60.25
CA SER A 441 -58.30 62.59 -60.45
C SER A 441 -58.25 63.53 -59.22
N CYS A 442 -58.09 64.86 -59.26
CA CYS A 442 -58.90 65.93 -59.90
C CYS A 442 -60.34 65.97 -59.30
N VAL A 443 -61.02 67.10 -59.02
CA VAL A 443 -61.32 68.39 -59.72
C VAL A 443 -61.83 69.41 -58.65
N LEU A 444 -61.74 70.76 -58.67
CA LEU A 444 -60.97 71.86 -59.31
C LEU A 444 -61.21 73.17 -58.45
N PRO A 445 -60.53 74.32 -58.68
CA PRO A 445 -60.61 75.54 -57.83
C PRO A 445 -61.45 76.69 -58.41
N GLU A 446 -61.61 77.80 -57.66
CA GLU A 446 -61.93 79.13 -58.21
C GLU A 446 -61.45 80.28 -57.28
N GLU A 447 -61.64 81.53 -57.73
CA GLU A 447 -60.57 82.53 -57.91
C GLU A 447 -60.98 83.97 -57.47
N THR A 448 -60.09 84.98 -57.63
CA THR A 448 -60.30 86.45 -57.41
C THR A 448 -60.44 86.88 -55.93
N SER A 449 -59.90 87.98 -55.39
CA SER A 449 -59.42 89.32 -55.84
C SER A 449 -60.47 90.45 -55.80
N GLY A 450 -60.15 91.57 -55.12
CA GLY A 450 -61.06 92.71 -54.85
C GLY A 450 -60.47 93.74 -53.87
N ARG A 451 -61.06 94.94 -53.76
CA ARG A 451 -60.48 96.12 -53.06
C ARG A 451 -61.52 96.99 -52.32
N GLU A 452 -61.04 97.74 -51.33
CA GLU A 452 -61.56 99.03 -50.79
C GLU A 452 -62.93 99.13 -50.07
N GLY A 453 -62.90 99.58 -48.80
CA GLY A 453 -63.42 100.92 -48.47
C GLY A 453 -64.68 101.13 -47.59
N LYS A 454 -64.45 101.56 -46.33
CA LYS A 454 -65.26 102.51 -45.50
C LYS A 454 -66.62 102.11 -44.84
N GLU A 455 -66.55 101.98 -43.51
CA GLU A 455 -67.36 102.71 -42.48
C GLU A 455 -68.88 102.36 -42.28
N PRO A 456 -69.57 102.80 -41.18
CA PRO A 456 -69.89 101.89 -40.06
C PRO A 456 -71.40 101.81 -39.69
N PRO A 457 -71.77 101.05 -38.63
CA PRO A 457 -72.33 101.72 -37.43
C PRO A 457 -72.03 101.03 -36.05
N ASP A 458 -72.55 101.65 -34.98
CA ASP A 458 -72.60 101.28 -33.54
C ASP A 458 -74.09 101.47 -33.08
N PRO A 459 -74.64 101.12 -31.87
CA PRO A 459 -74.00 100.72 -30.58
C PRO A 459 -74.73 99.65 -29.68
N LEU A 460 -74.16 99.40 -28.47
CA LEU A 460 -74.74 98.79 -27.22
C LEU A 460 -74.95 97.25 -27.12
N ASP A 461 -75.01 96.57 -25.95
CA ASP A 461 -74.35 96.69 -24.60
C ASP A 461 -74.70 95.42 -23.71
N LEU A 462 -74.07 95.26 -22.53
CA LEU A 462 -74.47 94.49 -21.32
C LEU A 462 -74.32 92.93 -21.19
N GLN A 463 -73.20 92.52 -20.58
CA GLN A 463 -73.05 91.77 -19.28
C GLN A 463 -73.53 90.30 -18.99
N LEU A 464 -72.59 89.56 -18.36
CA LEU A 464 -72.69 88.56 -17.26
C LEU A 464 -73.20 87.11 -17.46
N GLY A 465 -72.51 86.15 -16.79
CA GLY A 465 -73.02 84.81 -16.43
C GLY A 465 -72.02 83.65 -16.59
N GLN A 466 -71.79 82.83 -15.55
CA GLN A 466 -70.88 81.66 -15.58
C GLN A 466 -71.63 80.33 -15.71
N PRO A 467 -71.26 79.49 -16.71
CA PRO A 467 -71.28 78.03 -16.58
C PRO A 467 -69.88 77.40 -16.69
N LYS A 468 -68.96 78.06 -17.41
CA LYS A 468 -67.67 77.50 -17.86
C LYS A 468 -66.78 76.86 -16.79
N VAL A 469 -66.87 77.28 -15.53
CA VAL A 469 -65.88 76.88 -14.50
C VAL A 469 -65.97 75.38 -14.19
N GLN A 470 -67.17 74.80 -14.13
CA GLN A 470 -67.33 73.39 -13.74
C GLN A 470 -67.07 72.42 -14.91
N GLU A 471 -67.45 72.80 -16.13
CA GLU A 471 -67.01 72.13 -17.35
C GLU A 471 -65.48 72.18 -17.47
N SER A 472 -64.88 73.38 -17.35
CA SER A 472 -63.43 73.56 -17.48
C SER A 472 -62.63 72.75 -16.46
N LEU A 473 -63.15 72.48 -15.26
CA LEU A 473 -62.47 71.65 -14.25
C LEU A 473 -62.56 70.15 -14.57
N VAL A 474 -63.67 69.68 -15.14
CA VAL A 474 -63.81 68.28 -15.59
C VAL A 474 -62.98 68.07 -16.85
N GLU A 475 -63.02 69.00 -17.80
CA GLU A 475 -62.14 69.04 -18.98
C GLU A 475 -60.66 69.07 -18.55
N ASP A 476 -60.28 69.92 -17.58
CA ASP A 476 -58.91 69.95 -17.05
C ASP A 476 -58.50 68.61 -16.45
N CYS A 477 -59.38 67.97 -15.67
CA CYS A 477 -59.09 66.66 -15.06
C CYS A 477 -59.01 65.54 -16.11
N GLN A 478 -59.86 65.57 -17.14
CA GLN A 478 -59.84 64.60 -18.23
C GLN A 478 -58.62 64.80 -19.14
N VAL A 479 -58.27 66.05 -19.46
CA VAL A 479 -57.03 66.40 -20.18
C VAL A 479 -55.77 66.05 -19.35
N LYS A 480 -55.82 66.17 -18.02
CA LYS A 480 -54.73 65.72 -17.13
C LYS A 480 -54.63 64.19 -17.06
N LEU A 481 -55.75 63.47 -17.12
CA LEU A 481 -55.77 62.01 -17.24
C LEU A 481 -55.22 61.57 -18.59
N SER A 482 -55.73 62.08 -19.71
CA SER A 482 -55.20 61.73 -21.04
C SER A 482 -53.72 62.08 -21.18
N LYS A 483 -53.26 63.23 -20.65
CA LYS A 483 -51.82 63.56 -20.60
C LYS A 483 -51.00 62.69 -19.64
N ALA A 484 -51.61 62.02 -18.67
CA ALA A 484 -50.96 61.03 -17.82
C ALA A 484 -50.94 59.65 -18.50
N GLU A 485 -52.00 59.27 -19.21
CA GLU A 485 -52.11 58.06 -20.01
C GLU A 485 -51.14 58.11 -21.21
N GLU A 486 -51.07 59.23 -21.94
CA GLU A 486 -50.06 59.53 -22.96
C GLU A 486 -48.65 59.38 -22.41
N LYS A 487 -48.35 59.91 -21.21
CA LYS A 487 -47.03 59.77 -20.58
C LYS A 487 -46.73 58.34 -20.11
N ILE A 488 -47.73 57.63 -19.60
CA ILE A 488 -47.58 56.20 -19.25
C ILE A 488 -47.36 55.36 -20.49
N GLN A 489 -47.99 55.72 -21.62
CA GLN A 489 -47.81 55.06 -22.91
C GLN A 489 -46.43 55.38 -23.51
N GLN A 490 -45.98 56.65 -23.47
CA GLN A 490 -44.62 57.05 -23.82
C GLN A 490 -43.57 56.31 -22.98
N MET A 491 -43.75 56.24 -21.64
CA MET A 491 -42.86 55.47 -20.77
C MET A 491 -42.87 53.97 -21.11
N LYS A 492 -44.02 53.37 -21.44
CA LYS A 492 -44.06 51.96 -21.91
C LYS A 492 -43.29 51.78 -23.21
N GLU A 493 -43.45 52.67 -24.18
CA GLU A 493 -42.73 52.64 -25.45
C GLU A 493 -41.22 52.89 -25.26
N GLU A 494 -40.82 53.74 -24.30
CA GLU A 494 -39.41 53.89 -23.89
C GLU A 494 -38.88 52.66 -23.18
N PHE A 495 -39.66 52.00 -22.32
CA PHE A 495 -39.25 50.74 -21.68
C PHE A 495 -39.16 49.60 -22.68
N GLN A 496 -40.06 49.51 -23.66
CA GLN A 496 -40.00 48.52 -24.75
C GLN A 496 -38.83 48.78 -25.70
N LYS A 497 -38.51 50.04 -26.00
CA LYS A 497 -37.28 50.41 -26.74
C LYS A 497 -36.04 49.99 -25.96
N LYS A 498 -35.97 50.31 -24.67
CA LYS A 498 -34.85 49.89 -23.79
C LYS A 498 -34.77 48.38 -23.65
N GLU A 499 -35.88 47.67 -23.54
CA GLU A 499 -35.93 46.21 -23.50
C GLU A 499 -35.38 45.61 -24.80
N ALA A 500 -35.75 46.17 -25.96
CA ALA A 500 -35.17 45.80 -27.24
C ALA A 500 -33.67 46.19 -27.37
N GLU A 501 -33.24 47.33 -26.84
CA GLU A 501 -31.84 47.76 -26.78
C GLU A 501 -31.01 46.79 -25.89
N TRP A 502 -31.51 46.41 -24.71
CA TRP A 502 -30.86 45.44 -23.82
C TRP A 502 -30.83 44.02 -24.42
N GLU A 503 -31.88 43.61 -25.12
CA GLU A 503 -31.92 42.34 -25.85
C GLU A 503 -30.90 42.34 -27.01
N LEU A 504 -30.86 43.40 -27.82
CA LEU A 504 -29.85 43.57 -28.88
C LEU A 504 -28.43 43.56 -28.31
N SER A 505 -28.15 44.28 -27.23
CA SER A 505 -26.82 44.25 -26.59
C SER A 505 -26.50 42.91 -25.92
N ARG A 506 -27.51 42.14 -25.47
CA ARG A 506 -27.30 40.76 -25.00
C ARG A 506 -26.98 39.81 -26.15
N GLU A 507 -27.65 39.98 -27.30
CA GLU A 507 -27.34 39.24 -28.52
C GLU A 507 -25.99 39.66 -29.12
N GLU A 508 -25.59 40.92 -29.01
CA GLU A 508 -24.25 41.41 -29.37
C GLU A 508 -23.18 40.78 -28.49
N LEU A 509 -23.29 40.86 -27.17
CA LEU A 509 -22.33 40.24 -26.25
C LEU A 509 -22.28 38.71 -26.40
N LYS A 510 -23.42 38.07 -26.68
CA LYS A 510 -23.48 36.63 -27.02
C LYS A 510 -22.75 36.34 -28.32
N ARG A 511 -23.00 37.13 -29.38
CA ARG A 511 -22.33 36.99 -30.68
C ARG A 511 -20.83 37.23 -30.55
N GLU A 512 -20.39 38.24 -29.82
CA GLU A 512 -18.97 38.48 -29.54
C GLU A 512 -18.35 37.31 -28.77
N ALA A 513 -19.06 36.70 -27.82
CA ALA A 513 -18.58 35.50 -27.13
C ALA A 513 -18.50 34.29 -28.07
N GLU A 514 -19.48 34.10 -28.96
CA GLU A 514 -19.49 33.07 -30.00
C GLU A 514 -18.40 33.31 -31.06
N GLU A 515 -18.09 34.57 -31.41
CA GLU A 515 -17.00 34.98 -32.30
C GLU A 515 -15.62 34.83 -31.64
N ARG A 516 -15.48 35.14 -30.35
CA ARG A 516 -14.26 34.87 -29.55
C ARG A 516 -14.02 33.37 -29.43
N LEU A 517 -15.06 32.58 -29.18
CA LEU A 517 -14.97 31.11 -29.17
C LEU A 517 -14.64 30.57 -30.57
N ALA A 518 -15.26 31.08 -31.63
CA ALA A 518 -14.94 30.68 -33.01
C ALA A 518 -13.50 31.05 -33.39
N SER A 519 -13.00 32.20 -32.94
CA SER A 519 -11.60 32.62 -33.12
C SER A 519 -10.64 31.72 -32.33
N MET A 520 -10.98 31.36 -31.09
CA MET A 520 -10.22 30.40 -30.28
C MET A 520 -10.22 29.00 -30.92
N PHE A 521 -11.34 28.55 -31.48
CA PHE A 521 -11.40 27.29 -32.24
C PHE A 521 -10.60 27.37 -33.54
N LEU A 522 -10.56 28.53 -34.21
CA LEU A 522 -9.69 28.75 -35.37
C LEU A 522 -8.22 28.69 -34.96
N GLU A 523 -7.82 29.40 -33.90
CA GLU A 523 -6.45 29.35 -33.36
C GLU A 523 -6.04 27.95 -32.91
N LEU A 524 -6.90 27.23 -32.18
CA LEU A 524 -6.60 25.85 -31.75
C LEU A 524 -6.49 24.91 -32.94
N ARG A 525 -7.29 25.14 -33.99
CA ARG A 525 -7.20 24.42 -35.25
C ARG A 525 -5.92 24.77 -36.02
N GLU A 526 -5.55 26.04 -36.13
CA GLU A 526 -4.30 26.49 -36.77
C GLU A 526 -3.08 26.00 -36.00
N LYS A 527 -3.11 26.00 -34.67
CA LYS A 527 -2.10 25.38 -33.79
C LYS A 527 -2.00 23.89 -34.08
N ALA A 528 -3.10 23.14 -34.04
CA ALA A 528 -3.10 21.71 -34.38
C ALA A 528 -2.68 21.41 -35.84
N GLU A 529 -3.04 22.26 -36.81
CA GLU A 529 -2.59 22.14 -38.21
C GLU A 529 -1.09 22.50 -38.36
N SER A 530 -0.57 23.45 -37.57
CA SER A 530 0.87 23.77 -37.52
C SER A 530 1.70 22.69 -36.80
N GLU A 531 1.16 22.07 -35.75
CA GLU A 531 1.75 20.91 -35.07
C GLU A 531 1.77 19.70 -35.98
N LYS A 532 0.65 19.44 -36.69
CA LYS A 532 0.56 18.45 -37.76
C LYS A 532 1.61 18.70 -38.85
N LEU A 533 1.78 19.93 -39.32
CA LEU A 533 2.84 20.30 -40.29
C LEU A 533 4.25 20.11 -39.70
N SER A 534 4.48 20.48 -38.43
CA SER A 534 5.74 20.23 -37.71
C SER A 534 6.03 18.75 -37.51
N ILE A 535 5.00 17.92 -37.29
CA ILE A 535 5.10 16.46 -37.26
C ILE A 535 5.45 15.93 -38.65
N ILE A 536 4.76 16.39 -39.71
CA ILE A 536 5.05 16.04 -41.10
C ILE A 536 6.50 16.38 -41.43
N SER A 537 6.97 17.61 -41.23
CA SER A 537 8.35 17.98 -41.55
C SER A 537 9.40 17.31 -40.67
N ARG A 538 9.08 16.90 -39.43
CA ARG A 538 9.94 16.00 -38.65
C ARG A 538 9.98 14.59 -39.21
N PHE A 539 8.87 14.07 -39.76
CA PHE A 539 8.87 12.82 -40.51
C PHE A 539 9.62 12.93 -41.84
N GLU A 540 9.43 13.99 -42.63
CA GLU A 540 10.18 14.25 -43.88
C GLU A 540 11.69 14.37 -43.61
N HIS A 541 12.08 15.02 -42.52
CA HIS A 541 13.49 15.11 -42.12
C HIS A 541 14.05 13.74 -41.65
N ARG A 542 13.29 12.98 -40.86
CA ARG A 542 13.67 11.60 -40.49
C ARG A 542 13.75 10.67 -41.71
N GLU A 543 12.82 10.79 -42.65
CA GLU A 543 12.78 9.95 -43.85
C GLU A 543 13.90 10.33 -44.83
N SER A 544 14.19 11.63 -45.02
CA SER A 544 15.35 12.06 -45.79
C SER A 544 16.69 11.71 -45.12
N SER A 545 16.76 11.72 -43.79
CA SER A 545 17.91 11.20 -43.04
C SER A 545 18.06 9.68 -43.18
N MET A 546 16.97 8.91 -43.11
CA MET A 546 16.99 7.46 -43.38
C MET A 546 17.35 7.15 -44.82
N ARG A 547 16.82 7.90 -45.81
CA ARG A 547 17.21 7.79 -47.22
C ARG A 547 18.69 8.09 -47.39
N HIS A 548 19.21 9.18 -46.83
CA HIS A 548 20.66 9.47 -46.85
C HIS A 548 21.50 8.35 -46.20
N LEU A 549 21.05 7.77 -45.09
CA LEU A 549 21.74 6.64 -44.45
C LEU A 549 21.68 5.36 -45.28
N GLN A 550 20.56 5.09 -45.97
CA GLN A 550 20.41 4.00 -46.91
C GLN A 550 21.27 4.21 -48.16
N ASP A 551 21.29 5.42 -48.72
CA ASP A 551 22.14 5.83 -49.84
C ASP A 551 23.63 5.76 -49.45
N GLN A 552 23.99 6.14 -48.22
CA GLN A 552 25.36 6.02 -47.69
C GLN A 552 25.76 4.56 -47.45
N GLN A 553 24.84 3.71 -46.96
CA GLN A 553 25.08 2.27 -46.84
C GLN A 553 25.17 1.61 -48.22
N ALA A 554 24.33 2.00 -49.18
CA ALA A 554 24.39 1.53 -50.56
C ALA A 554 25.68 2.00 -51.24
N ALA A 555 26.12 3.24 -51.02
CA ALA A 555 27.40 3.75 -51.50
C ALA A 555 28.58 3.01 -50.85
N GLN A 556 28.55 2.73 -49.55
CA GLN A 556 29.55 1.91 -48.87
C GLN A 556 29.57 0.46 -49.39
N ILE A 557 28.42 -0.14 -49.66
CA ILE A 557 28.32 -1.46 -50.30
C ILE A 557 28.89 -1.39 -51.71
N LEU A 558 28.53 -0.39 -52.52
CA LEU A 558 29.05 -0.20 -53.87
C LEU A 558 30.55 0.14 -53.90
N ASP A 559 31.08 0.83 -52.90
CA ASP A 559 32.50 1.14 -52.76
C ASP A 559 33.28 -0.06 -52.21
N LEU A 560 32.68 -0.91 -51.38
CA LEU A 560 33.25 -2.21 -50.97
C LEU A 560 33.18 -3.23 -52.09
N GLU A 561 32.10 -3.26 -52.89
CA GLU A 561 31.98 -4.06 -54.11
C GLU A 561 32.94 -3.56 -55.18
N ARG A 562 33.11 -2.24 -55.35
CA ARG A 562 34.14 -1.67 -56.23
C ARG A 562 35.52 -2.01 -55.71
N SER A 563 35.80 -1.85 -54.42
CA SER A 563 37.08 -2.27 -53.80
C SER A 563 37.32 -3.77 -53.94
N LEU A 564 36.28 -4.60 -53.91
CA LEU A 564 36.36 -6.04 -54.12
C LEU A 564 36.56 -6.38 -55.61
N MET A 565 35.94 -5.64 -56.53
CA MET A 565 36.17 -5.76 -57.98
C MET A 565 37.50 -5.15 -58.42
N GLU A 566 38.05 -4.19 -57.67
CA GLU A 566 39.38 -3.60 -57.83
C GLU A 566 40.43 -4.48 -57.13
N GLN A 567 40.11 -5.22 -56.07
CA GLN A 567 40.99 -6.27 -55.55
C GLN A 567 40.99 -7.51 -56.45
N GLN A 568 39.83 -7.95 -56.96
CA GLN A 568 39.76 -8.94 -58.04
C GLN A 568 40.39 -8.41 -59.34
N GLY A 569 40.30 -7.09 -59.57
CA GLY A 569 40.85 -6.37 -60.73
C GLY A 569 42.36 -6.23 -60.65
N HIS A 570 42.91 -5.93 -59.48
CA HIS A 570 44.33 -5.89 -59.15
C HIS A 570 44.93 -7.28 -58.95
N LEU A 571 44.13 -8.30 -58.60
CA LEU A 571 44.54 -9.70 -58.80
C LEU A 571 44.65 -9.99 -60.31
N ARG A 572 43.61 -9.65 -61.10
CA ARG A 572 43.63 -9.78 -62.57
C ARG A 572 44.66 -8.88 -63.27
N GLN A 573 45.14 -7.82 -62.63
CA GLN A 573 46.20 -6.94 -63.09
C GLN A 573 47.56 -7.33 -62.49
N LEU A 574 47.66 -8.06 -61.39
CA LEU A 574 48.89 -8.79 -61.09
C LEU A 574 49.02 -10.05 -61.97
N GLU A 575 47.90 -10.51 -62.55
CA GLU A 575 47.84 -11.46 -63.67
C GLU A 575 48.07 -10.81 -65.07
N GLN A 576 48.12 -9.47 -65.20
CA GLN A 576 48.22 -8.75 -66.50
C GLN A 576 49.15 -7.53 -66.52
N GLU A 577 48.90 -6.56 -65.63
CA GLU A 577 49.50 -5.22 -65.46
C GLU A 577 50.95 -5.22 -65.01
N LEU A 578 51.63 -5.75 -65.97
CA LEU A 578 52.81 -5.21 -66.53
C LEU A 578 52.38 -4.14 -67.69
N THR A 579 51.41 -3.10 -67.56
CA THR A 579 50.63 -2.13 -68.58
C THR A 579 50.34 -0.51 -68.36
N ARG A 580 49.41 0.29 -69.09
CA ARG A 580 49.31 1.86 -69.34
C ARG A 580 47.95 2.70 -69.80
N ASP A 581 47.93 4.05 -70.18
CA ASP A 581 46.86 5.21 -70.11
C ASP A 581 46.65 6.45 -71.22
N ASP A 582 45.58 7.39 -71.23
CA ASP A 582 45.23 8.69 -72.12
C ASP A 582 43.84 9.56 -71.81
N LEU A 583 43.17 10.74 -72.27
CA LEU A 583 43.21 12.17 -72.95
C LEU A 583 41.88 13.18 -72.87
N LEU A 584 41.70 14.47 -73.45
CA LEU A 584 40.58 15.59 -73.26
C LEU A 584 40.14 16.78 -74.35
N PRO A 585 39.04 17.69 -74.21
CA PRO A 585 38.37 18.72 -75.21
C PRO A 585 37.70 20.20 -74.84
N CYS A 586 37.08 21.13 -75.74
CA CYS A 586 36.36 22.52 -75.48
C CYS A 586 35.51 23.39 -76.63
N SER A 587 34.68 24.53 -76.43
CA SER A 587 33.90 25.49 -77.43
C SER A 587 33.13 26.90 -77.04
N GLN A 588 32.52 27.83 -77.93
CA GLN A 588 31.68 29.16 -77.64
C GLN A 588 30.95 30.19 -78.73
N CYS A 589 29.92 31.10 -78.38
CA CYS A 589 29.27 32.51 -78.77
C CYS A 589 28.80 33.15 -80.20
N GLY A 590 27.99 34.29 -80.55
CA GLY A 590 26.91 35.32 -80.05
C GLY A 590 26.55 36.76 -80.81
N GLN A 591 25.29 37.42 -80.78
CA GLN A 591 24.78 38.94 -80.90
C GLN A 591 24.04 39.76 -82.14
N GLU A 592 23.05 40.78 -81.98
CA GLU A 592 22.30 41.68 -83.05
C GLU A 592 21.38 43.04 -82.68
N PRO A 593 20.93 44.07 -83.58
CA PRO A 593 20.11 45.40 -83.32
C PRO A 593 19.09 46.17 -84.40
N ALA A 594 18.30 47.33 -84.15
CA ALA A 594 17.30 48.11 -85.10
C ALA A 594 16.69 49.65 -84.87
N MET A 595 15.79 50.32 -85.75
CA MET A 595 15.04 51.71 -85.76
C MET A 595 13.69 51.82 -86.64
N ALA A 596 12.52 52.48 -86.28
CA ALA A 596 11.29 52.83 -87.16
C ALA A 596 10.00 53.41 -86.41
N GLN A 597 8.94 54.00 -87.08
CA GLN A 597 7.75 54.62 -86.35
C GLN A 597 6.26 54.62 -86.87
N GLU A 598 5.82 54.63 -88.16
CA GLU A 598 4.37 54.90 -88.50
C GLU A 598 3.44 53.70 -88.83
N GLU A 599 3.92 52.59 -89.41
CA GLU A 599 3.11 51.35 -89.48
C GLU A 599 2.77 50.81 -88.08
N LYS A 600 3.57 51.25 -87.10
CA LYS A 600 3.58 51.02 -85.65
C LYS A 600 2.35 51.55 -84.88
N ASN A 601 1.25 51.86 -85.57
CA ASN A 601 -0.06 52.12 -84.96
C ASN A 601 -1.09 51.05 -85.36
N GLY A 602 -1.09 50.61 -86.63
CA GLY A 602 -1.90 49.47 -87.09
C GLY A 602 -1.31 48.12 -86.70
N ALA A 603 0.02 47.98 -86.83
CA ALA A 603 0.75 46.84 -86.29
C ALA A 603 0.59 46.78 -84.76
N LEU A 604 0.82 47.90 -84.06
CA LEU A 604 0.67 47.99 -82.60
C LEU A 604 -0.77 47.72 -82.11
N LEU A 605 -1.80 48.01 -82.90
CA LEU A 605 -3.18 47.63 -82.55
C LEU A 605 -3.39 46.12 -82.66
N ARG A 606 -2.92 45.47 -83.73
CA ARG A 606 -2.95 43.99 -83.82
C ARG A 606 -2.05 43.34 -82.77
N GLU A 607 -0.84 43.82 -82.57
CA GLU A 607 0.05 43.34 -81.51
C GLU A 607 -0.58 43.55 -80.13
N LYS A 608 -1.41 44.58 -79.90
CA LYS A 608 -2.19 44.73 -78.67
C LYS A 608 -3.37 43.75 -78.58
N GLU A 609 -4.08 43.47 -79.67
CA GLU A 609 -5.15 42.48 -79.72
C GLU A 609 -4.60 41.06 -79.53
N ASP A 610 -3.51 40.71 -80.21
CA ASP A 610 -2.79 39.45 -80.10
C ASP A 610 -2.11 39.31 -78.72
N CYS A 611 -1.52 40.38 -78.17
CA CYS A 611 -1.03 40.36 -76.78
C CYS A 611 -2.18 40.23 -75.77
N ALA A 612 -3.34 40.85 -76.01
CA ALA A 612 -4.50 40.70 -75.13
C ALA A 612 -5.08 39.28 -75.19
N LEU A 613 -5.12 38.66 -76.38
CA LEU A 613 -5.49 37.26 -76.55
C LEU A 613 -4.47 36.32 -75.92
N GLN A 614 -3.17 36.55 -76.09
CA GLN A 614 -2.12 35.77 -75.42
C GLN A 614 -2.18 35.95 -73.89
N LEU A 615 -2.44 37.16 -73.40
CA LEU A 615 -2.62 37.43 -71.97
C LEU A 615 -3.86 36.71 -71.43
N LEU A 616 -4.98 36.71 -72.16
CA LEU A 616 -6.21 36.01 -71.79
C LEU A 616 -6.01 34.48 -71.82
N MET A 617 -5.33 33.94 -72.82
CA MET A 617 -5.02 32.51 -72.90
C MET A 617 -4.00 32.08 -71.83
N ALA A 618 -3.05 32.95 -71.47
CA ALA A 618 -2.16 32.75 -70.34
C ALA A 618 -2.91 32.81 -69.01
N GLN A 619 -3.79 33.79 -68.81
CA GLN A 619 -4.64 33.89 -67.61
C GLN A 619 -5.56 32.67 -67.46
N ASN A 620 -6.20 32.21 -68.53
CA ASN A 620 -7.03 31.01 -68.49
C ASN A 620 -6.21 29.77 -68.15
N ARG A 621 -5.03 29.57 -68.78
CA ARG A 621 -4.11 28.49 -68.40
C ARG A 621 -3.67 28.58 -66.94
N PHE A 622 -3.29 29.76 -66.45
CA PHE A 622 -2.94 29.94 -65.04
C PHE A 622 -4.12 29.67 -64.10
N LEU A 623 -5.36 29.97 -64.49
CA LEU A 623 -6.56 29.64 -63.72
C LEU A 623 -6.87 28.13 -63.74
N GLU A 624 -6.65 27.46 -64.87
CA GLU A 624 -6.86 26.02 -65.06
C GLU A 624 -5.76 25.19 -64.36
N GLU A 625 -4.50 25.60 -64.47
CA GLU A 625 -3.36 25.05 -63.71
C GLU A 625 -3.57 25.27 -62.21
N ARG A 626 -3.96 26.47 -61.77
CA ARG A 626 -4.29 26.74 -60.37
C ARG A 626 -5.49 25.92 -59.90
N LYS A 627 -6.48 25.66 -60.75
CA LYS A 627 -7.61 24.76 -60.45
C LYS A 627 -7.15 23.31 -60.30
N GLU A 628 -6.32 22.80 -61.21
CA GLU A 628 -5.72 21.46 -61.07
C GLU A 628 -4.86 21.33 -59.82
N ILE A 629 -4.09 22.37 -59.47
CA ILE A 629 -3.27 22.40 -58.24
C ILE A 629 -4.17 22.38 -57.00
N MET A 630 -5.24 23.20 -56.95
CA MET A 630 -6.22 23.15 -55.86
C MET A 630 -6.93 21.79 -55.77
N GLU A 631 -7.26 21.16 -56.90
CA GLU A 631 -7.93 19.85 -56.93
C GLU A 631 -6.99 18.69 -56.53
N LYS A 632 -5.70 18.76 -56.87
CA LYS A 632 -4.66 17.82 -56.41
C LYS A 632 -4.42 17.98 -54.92
N PHE A 633 -4.21 19.21 -54.45
CA PHE A 633 -4.03 19.54 -53.04
C PHE A 633 -5.23 19.13 -52.18
N ALA A 634 -6.47 19.30 -52.68
CA ALA A 634 -7.67 18.81 -52.00
C ALA A 634 -7.67 17.28 -51.88
N LYS A 635 -7.35 16.54 -52.96
CA LYS A 635 -7.26 15.06 -52.94
C LYS A 635 -6.12 14.57 -52.05
N GLU A 636 -5.02 15.31 -51.96
CA GLU A 636 -3.88 15.04 -51.08
C GLU A 636 -4.23 15.32 -49.61
N GLN A 637 -4.97 16.39 -49.30
CA GLN A 637 -5.54 16.61 -47.97
C GLN A 637 -6.55 15.52 -47.60
N ASP A 638 -7.48 15.16 -48.48
CA ASP A 638 -8.46 14.09 -48.26
C ASP A 638 -7.80 12.71 -48.11
N ALA A 639 -6.68 12.47 -48.81
CA ALA A 639 -5.86 11.26 -48.62
C ALA A 639 -5.17 11.30 -47.26
N PHE A 640 -4.48 12.38 -46.92
CA PHE A 640 -3.81 12.54 -45.62
C PHE A 640 -4.78 12.42 -44.45
N LEU A 641 -5.96 13.05 -44.53
CA LEU A 641 -6.96 13.00 -43.46
C LEU A 641 -7.49 11.58 -43.25
N ARG A 642 -7.71 10.81 -44.32
CA ARG A 642 -8.07 9.39 -44.20
C ARG A 642 -6.92 8.55 -43.66
N ASP A 643 -5.70 8.74 -44.16
CA ASP A 643 -4.51 8.02 -43.72
C ASP A 643 -4.18 8.30 -42.24
N ALA A 644 -4.41 9.53 -41.77
CA ALA A 644 -4.33 9.92 -40.36
C ALA A 644 -5.49 9.37 -39.51
N GLN A 645 -6.72 9.33 -40.03
CA GLN A 645 -7.85 8.68 -39.36
C GLN A 645 -7.65 7.17 -39.27
N GLU A 646 -7.13 6.52 -40.30
CA GLU A 646 -6.81 5.10 -40.31
C GLU A 646 -5.69 4.78 -39.32
N LYS A 647 -4.61 5.60 -39.26
CA LYS A 647 -3.57 5.50 -38.23
C LYS A 647 -4.13 5.69 -36.82
N HIS A 648 -4.90 6.74 -36.56
CA HIS A 648 -5.50 6.97 -35.25
C HIS A 648 -6.46 5.84 -34.84
N ASN A 649 -7.24 5.29 -35.78
CA ASN A 649 -8.07 4.10 -35.53
C ASN A 649 -7.21 2.85 -35.25
N HIS A 650 -6.06 2.70 -35.91
CA HIS A 650 -5.13 1.59 -35.67
C HIS A 650 -4.44 1.72 -34.31
N GLU A 651 -3.99 2.92 -33.95
CA GLU A 651 -3.44 3.28 -32.63
C GLU A 651 -4.48 3.04 -31.54
N LEU A 652 -5.72 3.47 -31.73
CA LEU A 652 -6.83 3.21 -30.80
C LEU A 652 -7.12 1.71 -30.66
N GLN A 653 -7.07 0.94 -31.76
CA GLN A 653 -7.20 -0.52 -31.71
C GLN A 653 -6.01 -1.19 -31.01
N LEU A 654 -4.78 -0.74 -31.23
CA LEU A 654 -3.59 -1.21 -30.52
C LEU A 654 -3.65 -0.87 -29.03
N LEU A 655 -4.11 0.33 -28.67
CA LEU A 655 -4.29 0.74 -27.28
C LEU A 655 -5.37 -0.10 -26.59
N GLN A 656 -6.50 -0.33 -27.26
CA GLN A 656 -7.57 -1.21 -26.77
C GLN A 656 -7.12 -2.67 -26.64
N GLN A 657 -6.35 -3.19 -27.61
CA GLN A 657 -5.77 -4.54 -27.53
C GLN A 657 -4.74 -4.64 -26.40
N GLY A 658 -3.89 -3.62 -26.22
CA GLY A 658 -2.95 -3.51 -25.11
C GLY A 658 -3.66 -3.52 -23.75
N HIS A 659 -4.69 -2.69 -23.58
CA HIS A 659 -5.52 -2.69 -22.35
C HIS A 659 -6.23 -4.04 -22.14
N GLN A 660 -6.75 -4.68 -23.19
CA GLN A 660 -7.34 -6.02 -23.08
C GLN A 660 -6.31 -7.08 -22.69
N GLN A 661 -5.10 -7.04 -23.25
CA GLN A 661 -4.01 -7.95 -22.91
C GLN A 661 -3.51 -7.71 -21.48
N GLN A 662 -3.37 -6.46 -21.04
CA GLN A 662 -3.04 -6.10 -19.65
C GLN A 662 -4.11 -6.58 -18.67
N LEU A 663 -5.41 -6.40 -18.98
CA LEU A 663 -6.50 -6.90 -18.15
C LEU A 663 -6.56 -8.43 -18.09
N LEU A 664 -6.21 -9.13 -19.18
CA LEU A 664 -6.09 -10.59 -19.22
C LEU A 664 -4.85 -11.08 -18.44
N ALA A 665 -3.72 -10.39 -18.55
CA ALA A 665 -2.51 -10.67 -17.78
C ALA A 665 -2.73 -10.45 -16.29
N LEU A 666 -3.30 -9.31 -15.87
CA LEU A 666 -3.71 -9.03 -14.50
C LEU A 666 -4.71 -10.05 -13.96
N ARG A 667 -5.69 -10.49 -14.77
CA ARG A 667 -6.58 -11.60 -14.39
C ARG A 667 -5.80 -12.90 -14.18
N MET A 668 -4.92 -13.27 -15.12
CA MET A 668 -4.11 -14.49 -15.00
C MET A 668 -3.16 -14.44 -13.80
N GLU A 669 -2.58 -13.28 -13.49
CA GLU A 669 -1.76 -13.06 -12.30
C GLU A 669 -2.58 -13.20 -11.02
N LEU A 670 -3.74 -12.53 -10.92
CA LEU A 670 -4.61 -12.63 -9.74
C LEU A 670 -5.13 -14.06 -9.58
N GLU A 671 -5.55 -14.72 -10.66
CA GLU A 671 -5.96 -16.13 -10.62
C GLU A 671 -4.81 -17.08 -10.25
N THR A 672 -3.58 -16.83 -10.68
CA THR A 672 -2.42 -17.66 -10.31
C THR A 672 -1.96 -17.39 -8.88
N LYS A 673 -1.93 -16.13 -8.43
CA LYS A 673 -1.68 -15.72 -7.04
C LYS A 673 -2.70 -16.37 -6.09
N HIS A 674 -4.00 -16.23 -6.36
CA HIS A 674 -5.05 -16.90 -5.59
C HIS A 674 -4.93 -18.44 -5.62
N ARG A 675 -4.56 -19.05 -6.76
CA ARG A 675 -4.31 -20.51 -6.83
C ARG A 675 -3.10 -20.91 -5.97
N SER A 676 -1.99 -20.16 -6.01
CA SER A 676 -0.83 -20.44 -5.16
C SER A 676 -1.14 -20.25 -3.67
N GLU A 677 -1.81 -19.15 -3.30
CA GLU A 677 -2.27 -18.88 -1.92
C GLU A 677 -3.17 -20.00 -1.40
N LEU A 678 -4.14 -20.46 -2.21
CA LEU A 678 -4.98 -21.60 -1.84
C LEU A 678 -4.17 -22.89 -1.66
N THR A 679 -3.19 -23.18 -2.53
CA THR A 679 -2.34 -24.37 -2.35
C THR A 679 -1.40 -24.26 -1.15
N GLU A 680 -0.88 -23.07 -0.84
CA GLU A 680 -0.03 -22.84 0.32
C GLU A 680 -0.84 -22.93 1.62
N GLN A 681 -2.05 -22.38 1.66
CA GLN A 681 -2.93 -22.48 2.83
C GLN A 681 -3.49 -23.90 3.03
N LEU A 682 -3.75 -24.65 1.96
CA LEU A 682 -4.04 -26.08 2.06
C LEU A 682 -2.83 -26.84 2.62
N ALA A 683 -1.62 -26.63 2.10
CA ALA A 683 -0.41 -27.29 2.59
C ALA A 683 -0.05 -26.90 4.03
N SER A 684 -0.23 -25.64 4.42
CA SER A 684 0.01 -25.16 5.79
C SER A 684 -0.99 -25.76 6.78
N SER A 685 -2.27 -25.88 6.36
CA SER A 685 -3.33 -26.53 7.12
C SER A 685 -3.11 -28.03 7.27
N GLU A 686 -2.77 -28.74 6.18
CA GLU A 686 -2.45 -30.17 6.24
C GLU A 686 -1.21 -30.45 7.08
N SER A 687 -0.16 -29.64 6.95
CA SER A 687 1.04 -29.73 7.79
C SER A 687 0.74 -29.47 9.27
N ARG A 688 -0.07 -28.46 9.60
CA ARG A 688 -0.57 -28.22 10.97
C ARG A 688 -1.37 -29.41 11.49
N ARG A 689 -2.25 -30.01 10.68
CA ARG A 689 -3.04 -31.19 11.04
C ARG A 689 -2.16 -32.43 11.25
N GLN A 690 -1.15 -32.63 10.41
CA GLN A 690 -0.16 -33.71 10.57
C GLN A 690 0.62 -33.52 11.88
N ALA A 691 1.18 -32.32 12.12
CA ALA A 691 1.92 -32.01 13.35
C ALA A 691 1.07 -32.20 14.61
N LEU A 692 -0.21 -31.79 14.60
CA LEU A 692 -1.13 -32.01 15.73
C LEU A 692 -1.38 -33.51 15.99
N LEU A 693 -1.57 -34.31 14.94
CA LEU A 693 -1.71 -35.76 15.05
C LEU A 693 -0.42 -36.41 15.55
N GLU A 694 0.75 -36.00 15.08
CA GLU A 694 2.05 -36.46 15.58
C GLU A 694 2.25 -36.11 17.06
N THR A 695 1.89 -34.90 17.49
CA THR A 695 1.94 -34.53 18.91
C THR A 695 0.99 -35.36 19.76
N HIS A 696 -0.26 -35.59 19.32
CA HIS A 696 -1.19 -36.43 20.07
C HIS A 696 -0.79 -37.91 20.09
N MET A 697 -0.22 -38.45 19.01
CA MET A 697 0.36 -39.80 19.02
C MET A 697 1.53 -39.90 20.00
N ALA A 698 2.43 -38.90 20.02
CA ALA A 698 3.54 -38.84 20.96
C ALA A 698 3.07 -38.69 22.42
N GLU A 699 2.09 -37.83 22.70
CA GLU A 699 1.46 -37.69 24.01
C GLU A 699 0.80 -38.99 24.47
N LEU A 700 0.02 -39.63 23.61
CA LEU A 700 -0.66 -40.88 23.92
C LEU A 700 0.34 -42.02 24.16
N GLN A 701 1.41 -42.10 23.37
CA GLN A 701 2.46 -43.09 23.58
C GLN A 701 3.28 -42.80 24.84
N VAL A 702 3.48 -41.54 25.24
CA VAL A 702 4.06 -41.18 26.54
C VAL A 702 3.13 -41.56 27.70
N LYS A 703 1.81 -41.38 27.57
CA LYS A 703 0.81 -41.83 28.55
C LYS A 703 0.83 -43.35 28.71
N HIS A 704 0.68 -44.11 27.62
CA HIS A 704 0.75 -45.58 27.64
C HIS A 704 2.07 -46.09 28.23
N ASN A 705 3.22 -45.51 27.85
CA ASN A 705 4.52 -45.88 28.44
C ASN A 705 4.59 -45.57 29.94
N ALA A 706 3.99 -44.46 30.41
CA ALA A 706 3.93 -44.12 31.83
C ALA A 706 2.98 -45.04 32.62
N GLU A 707 1.86 -45.45 32.02
CA GLU A 707 0.90 -46.41 32.57
C GLU A 707 1.50 -47.81 32.66
N ILE A 708 2.16 -48.30 31.60
CA ILE A 708 2.95 -49.55 31.61
C ILE A 708 4.00 -49.48 32.73
N SER A 709 4.83 -48.43 32.78
CA SER A 709 5.81 -48.27 33.86
C SER A 709 5.24 -47.92 35.24
N ALA A 710 3.93 -47.73 35.39
CA ALA A 710 3.25 -47.67 36.68
C ALA A 710 2.71 -49.06 37.08
N LEU A 711 2.19 -49.83 36.12
CA LEU A 711 1.80 -51.23 36.30
C LEU A 711 3.03 -52.11 36.61
N GLU A 712 4.12 -51.99 35.86
CA GLU A 712 5.40 -52.66 36.12
C GLU A 712 5.87 -52.43 37.57
N LYS A 713 5.79 -51.18 38.06
CA LYS A 713 6.17 -50.86 39.45
C LYS A 713 5.21 -51.44 40.49
N ARG A 714 3.90 -51.49 40.21
CA ARG A 714 2.93 -52.19 41.09
C ARG A 714 3.20 -53.69 41.10
N HIS A 715 3.42 -54.32 39.94
CA HIS A 715 3.74 -55.74 39.87
C HIS A 715 5.06 -56.06 40.59
N LEU A 716 6.08 -55.20 40.49
CA LEU A 716 7.31 -55.34 41.28
C LEU A 716 7.04 -55.18 42.79
N SER A 717 6.34 -54.14 43.24
CA SER A 717 5.97 -53.98 44.67
C SER A 717 5.20 -55.19 45.20
N ASN A 718 4.20 -55.66 44.47
CA ASN A 718 3.41 -56.83 44.84
C ASN A 718 4.25 -58.13 44.87
N LEU A 719 5.30 -58.24 44.04
CA LEU A 719 6.24 -59.35 44.06
C LEU A 719 7.24 -59.24 45.23
N ASP A 720 7.77 -58.05 45.50
CA ASP A 720 8.64 -57.76 46.64
C ASP A 720 7.89 -58.02 47.98
N GLU A 721 6.62 -57.62 48.06
CA GLU A 721 5.72 -57.88 49.18
C GLU A 721 5.44 -59.38 49.34
N LEU A 722 5.16 -60.11 48.24
CA LEU A 722 4.92 -61.54 48.27
C LEU A 722 6.18 -62.35 48.61
N GLU A 723 7.36 -61.94 48.11
CA GLU A 723 8.65 -62.54 48.49
C GLU A 723 8.94 -62.27 49.97
N SER A 724 8.69 -61.05 50.47
CA SER A 724 8.80 -60.73 51.90
C SER A 724 7.87 -61.57 52.77
N CYS A 725 6.63 -61.84 52.33
CA CYS A 725 5.72 -62.77 53.00
C CYS A 725 6.28 -64.20 53.02
N TYR A 726 6.71 -64.75 51.88
CA TYR A 726 7.28 -66.10 51.84
C TYR A 726 8.60 -66.22 52.62
N VAL A 727 9.43 -65.18 52.67
CA VAL A 727 10.64 -65.13 53.50
C VAL A 727 10.27 -65.11 54.99
N ALA A 728 9.22 -64.38 55.38
CA ALA A 728 8.70 -64.39 56.74
C ALA A 728 8.13 -65.77 57.14
N ASP A 729 7.31 -66.40 56.29
CA ASP A 729 6.76 -67.74 56.52
C ASP A 729 7.85 -68.82 56.58
N VAL A 730 8.86 -68.74 55.72
CA VAL A 730 10.03 -69.63 55.79
C VAL A 730 10.83 -69.39 57.07
N GLN A 731 10.85 -68.16 57.61
CA GLN A 731 11.52 -67.87 58.87
C GLN A 731 10.72 -68.33 60.09
N THR A 732 9.38 -68.16 60.13
CA THR A 732 8.57 -68.71 61.22
C THR A 732 8.65 -70.23 61.27
N ILE A 733 8.60 -70.92 60.12
CA ILE A 733 8.80 -72.38 60.04
C ILE A 733 10.20 -72.79 60.55
N ARG A 734 11.25 -72.00 60.28
CA ARG A 734 12.59 -72.24 60.83
C ARG A 734 12.64 -72.04 62.34
N ASP A 735 12.02 -70.98 62.85
CA ASP A 735 12.00 -70.65 64.27
C ASP A 735 11.18 -71.69 65.06
N GLU A 736 10.06 -72.17 64.50
CA GLU A 736 9.27 -73.29 65.03
C GLU A 736 10.06 -74.60 65.02
N HIS A 737 10.75 -74.92 63.92
CA HIS A 737 11.64 -76.09 63.86
C HIS A 737 12.79 -76.00 64.86
N GLN A 738 13.36 -74.81 65.07
CA GLN A 738 14.42 -74.61 66.06
C GLN A 738 13.88 -74.79 67.49
N GLN A 739 12.71 -74.21 67.81
CA GLN A 739 12.03 -74.43 69.10
C GLN A 739 11.71 -75.91 69.33
N ALA A 740 11.22 -76.63 68.32
CA ALA A 740 10.96 -78.07 68.40
C ALA A 740 12.27 -78.89 68.63
N LEU A 741 13.38 -78.49 68.01
CA LEU A 741 14.69 -79.10 68.25
C LEU A 741 15.25 -78.76 69.63
N GLU A 742 15.00 -77.56 70.16
CA GLU A 742 15.39 -77.17 71.52
C GLU A 742 14.57 -77.91 72.58
N LEU A 743 13.26 -78.10 72.37
CA LEU A 743 12.41 -78.95 73.20
C LEU A 743 12.86 -80.42 73.17
N LEU A 744 13.15 -80.98 71.99
CA LEU A 744 13.67 -82.35 71.85
C LEU A 744 15.06 -82.52 72.50
N ARG A 745 15.91 -81.50 72.47
CA ARG A 745 17.19 -81.50 73.20
C ARG A 745 16.95 -81.47 74.71
N ALA A 746 16.08 -80.60 75.21
CA ALA A 746 15.75 -80.53 76.63
C ALA A 746 15.14 -81.84 77.15
N GLU A 747 14.26 -82.49 76.38
CA GLU A 747 13.70 -83.80 76.75
C GLU A 747 14.76 -84.93 76.68
N LEU A 748 15.66 -84.92 75.69
CA LEU A 748 16.78 -85.86 75.64
C LEU A 748 17.77 -85.65 76.81
N GLU A 749 18.05 -84.41 77.19
CA GLU A 749 18.87 -84.05 78.35
C GLU A 749 18.18 -84.49 79.65
N GLU A 750 16.87 -84.29 79.79
CA GLU A 750 16.10 -84.77 80.95
C GLU A 750 16.07 -86.31 81.01
N GLN A 751 15.92 -87.00 79.87
CA GLN A 751 15.98 -88.46 79.77
C GLN A 751 17.38 -89.00 80.07
N LEU A 752 18.45 -88.27 79.71
CA LEU A 752 19.82 -88.59 80.10
C LEU A 752 20.03 -88.36 81.60
N GLN A 753 19.58 -87.24 82.16
CA GLN A 753 19.65 -86.98 83.61
C GLN A 753 18.86 -88.02 84.42
N LYS A 754 17.69 -88.45 83.96
CA LYS A 754 16.90 -89.56 84.56
C LYS A 754 17.62 -90.91 84.49
N LYS A 755 18.33 -91.19 83.40
CA LYS A 755 19.17 -92.40 83.28
C LYS A 755 20.43 -92.32 84.14
N GLU A 756 21.08 -91.16 84.19
CA GLU A 756 22.24 -90.92 85.04
C GLU A 756 21.86 -91.00 86.53
N SER A 757 20.72 -90.43 86.95
CA SER A 757 20.25 -90.56 88.33
C SER A 757 19.91 -92.02 88.65
N CYS A 758 19.19 -92.73 87.78
CA CYS A 758 18.90 -94.17 87.95
C CYS A 758 20.19 -95.02 88.00
N HIS A 759 21.17 -94.76 87.13
CA HIS A 759 22.48 -95.43 87.17
C HIS A 759 23.27 -95.08 88.44
N ARG A 760 23.19 -93.84 88.92
CA ARG A 760 23.81 -93.37 90.16
C ARG A 760 23.15 -94.01 91.39
N GLU A 761 21.84 -94.17 91.38
CA GLU A 761 21.03 -94.88 92.37
C GLU A 761 21.38 -96.37 92.40
N MET A 762 21.41 -97.05 91.25
CA MET A 762 21.89 -98.44 91.14
C MET A 762 23.34 -98.58 91.60
N LEU A 763 24.24 -97.65 91.25
CA LEU A 763 25.62 -97.64 91.76
C LEU A 763 25.68 -97.44 93.28
N THR A 764 24.84 -96.58 93.86
CA THR A 764 24.75 -96.48 95.33
C THR A 764 24.17 -97.73 95.96
N GLN A 765 23.17 -98.36 95.34
CA GLN A 765 22.54 -99.59 95.84
C GLN A 765 23.49 -100.79 95.75
N GLU A 766 24.32 -100.88 94.70
CA GLU A 766 25.38 -101.88 94.60
C GLU A 766 26.56 -101.59 95.52
N LEU A 767 26.91 -100.32 95.74
CA LEU A 767 27.86 -99.95 96.79
C LEU A 767 27.32 -100.25 98.20
N GLU A 768 26.00 -100.19 98.42
CA GLU A 768 25.36 -100.61 99.66
C GLU A 768 25.23 -102.14 99.78
N ASN A 769 24.97 -102.86 98.69
CA ASN A 769 25.07 -104.32 98.64
C ASN A 769 26.51 -104.79 98.90
N LEU A 770 27.53 -104.15 98.33
CA LEU A 770 28.94 -104.46 98.58
C LEU A 770 29.35 -104.10 100.02
N LYS A 771 28.90 -102.97 100.58
CA LYS A 771 29.07 -102.67 102.01
C LYS A 771 28.37 -103.70 102.90
N ARG A 772 27.17 -104.16 102.52
CA ARG A 772 26.42 -105.19 103.23
C ARG A 772 27.09 -106.57 103.11
N GLN A 773 27.58 -106.95 101.93
CA GLN A 773 28.37 -108.16 101.71
C GLN A 773 29.66 -108.10 102.52
N HIS A 774 30.41 -107.00 102.49
CA HIS A 774 31.58 -106.83 103.37
C HIS A 774 31.21 -106.82 104.87
N ALA A 775 30.02 -106.35 105.26
CA ALA A 775 29.55 -106.46 106.64
C ALA A 775 29.14 -107.90 107.02
N GLU A 776 28.54 -108.64 106.09
CA GLU A 776 28.18 -110.07 106.20
C GLU A 776 29.45 -110.95 106.20
N GLU A 777 30.47 -110.61 105.41
CA GLU A 777 31.81 -111.21 105.41
C GLU A 777 32.57 -110.88 106.70
N LEU A 778 32.60 -109.61 107.13
CA LEU A 778 33.21 -109.23 108.41
C LEU A 778 32.47 -109.87 109.59
N GLN A 779 31.16 -110.09 109.51
CA GLN A 779 30.40 -110.83 110.52
C GLN A 779 30.69 -112.33 110.44
N SER A 780 30.80 -112.91 109.23
CA SER A 780 31.19 -114.31 108.98
C SER A 780 32.60 -114.60 109.50
N VAL A 781 33.57 -113.72 109.23
CA VAL A 781 34.94 -113.78 109.76
C VAL A 781 34.94 -113.56 111.27
N ARG A 782 34.15 -112.60 111.80
CA ARG A 782 34.00 -112.37 113.25
C ARG A 782 33.39 -113.56 113.97
N ASP A 783 32.42 -114.25 113.39
CA ASP A 783 31.77 -115.41 113.99
C ASP A 783 32.55 -116.72 113.73
N SER A 784 33.37 -116.78 112.68
CA SER A 784 34.43 -117.79 112.52
C SER A 784 35.50 -117.63 113.60
N LEU A 785 36.03 -116.41 113.81
CA LEU A 785 36.89 -116.10 114.95
C LEU A 785 36.19 -116.37 116.28
N ARG A 786 34.89 -116.10 116.42
CA ARG A 786 34.13 -116.42 117.63
C ARG A 786 34.09 -117.93 117.88
N MET A 787 33.95 -118.75 116.84
CA MET A 787 34.02 -120.20 116.94
C MET A 787 35.44 -120.68 117.28
N GLU A 788 36.49 -120.18 116.61
CA GLU A 788 37.88 -120.51 116.93
C GLU A 788 38.28 -120.11 118.36
N MET A 789 37.95 -118.87 118.77
CA MET A 789 38.18 -118.36 120.13
C MET A 789 37.31 -119.04 121.20
N SER A 790 36.26 -119.76 120.81
CA SER A 790 35.49 -120.63 121.73
C SER A 790 36.07 -122.05 121.85
N ALA A 791 37.01 -122.43 120.97
CA ALA A 791 37.58 -123.77 120.89
C ALA A 791 38.97 -123.92 121.56
N GLN A 792 39.65 -122.81 121.91
CA GLN A 792 40.96 -122.84 122.57
C GLN A 792 40.91 -122.23 123.98
N HIS A 793 40.80 -123.08 125.00
CA HIS A 793 40.95 -122.66 126.40
C HIS A 793 41.88 -123.56 127.25
N ILE A 794 42.80 -124.27 126.57
CA ILE A 794 44.05 -124.87 127.08
C ILE A 794 45.06 -124.60 125.93
N GLU A 795 46.21 -123.94 126.08
CA GLU A 795 46.99 -123.52 127.26
C GLU A 795 47.78 -122.20 126.97
N ASN A 796 48.15 -121.45 128.02
CA ASN A 796 49.28 -120.48 128.10
C ASN A 796 49.45 -119.29 127.10
N GLY A 797 49.79 -118.10 127.64
CA GLY A 797 50.92 -117.34 127.04
C GLY A 797 50.81 -115.83 126.71
N LYS A 798 50.58 -114.97 127.71
CA LYS A 798 51.04 -113.54 127.81
C LYS A 798 51.38 -112.71 126.54
N GLY A 799 50.76 -111.53 126.42
CA GLY A 799 51.43 -110.35 125.83
C GLY A 799 50.51 -109.33 125.13
N PRO A 800 50.27 -108.13 125.69
CA PRO A 800 49.57 -107.04 125.01
C PRO A 800 50.54 -106.07 124.32
N ALA A 801 50.16 -105.61 123.12
CA ALA A 801 50.70 -104.41 122.48
C ALA A 801 49.55 -103.70 121.76
N ALA A 802 49.50 -102.37 121.84
CA ALA A 802 48.45 -101.55 121.26
C ALA A 802 49.00 -100.21 120.76
N ASP A 803 48.16 -99.53 119.98
CA ASP A 803 48.17 -98.10 119.65
C ASP A 803 49.13 -97.56 118.57
N LEU A 804 48.66 -96.41 118.06
CA LEU A 804 49.23 -95.45 117.11
C LEU A 804 49.14 -95.82 115.61
N GLN A 805 48.52 -95.08 114.66
CA GLN A 805 47.77 -93.79 114.54
C GLN A 805 48.42 -92.87 113.49
N GLY A 806 47.59 -92.30 112.60
CA GLY A 806 47.98 -91.29 111.60
C GLY A 806 48.19 -91.84 110.18
N ALA A 807 48.22 -91.01 109.12
CA ALA A 807 47.86 -89.59 109.02
C ALA A 807 47.63 -89.13 107.55
N HIS A 808 46.86 -88.04 107.38
CA HIS A 808 46.98 -86.94 106.40
C HIS A 808 47.64 -87.10 105.01
N GLN A 809 47.01 -86.55 103.96
CA GLN A 809 47.50 -85.54 102.95
C GLN A 809 46.68 -85.65 101.63
N GLN A 810 46.74 -84.76 100.63
CA GLN A 810 46.64 -83.28 100.52
C GLN A 810 46.66 -82.90 99.00
N ASP A 811 46.10 -81.75 98.61
CA ASP A 811 46.15 -81.14 97.25
C ASP A 811 47.55 -80.53 96.91
N PRO A 812 47.78 -79.87 95.73
CA PRO A 812 47.49 -80.18 94.31
C PRO A 812 48.72 -79.89 93.37
N ALA A 813 48.64 -80.01 92.03
CA ALA A 813 49.46 -79.21 91.05
C ALA A 813 49.16 -79.39 89.53
N MET A 814 49.53 -78.35 88.76
CA MET A 814 49.37 -78.02 87.32
C MET A 814 50.09 -78.91 86.26
N ALA A 815 49.73 -78.74 84.95
CA ALA A 815 50.60 -78.20 83.85
C ALA A 815 50.41 -78.81 82.43
N LEU A 816 50.94 -78.09 81.40
CA LEU A 816 51.12 -78.45 79.96
C LEU A 816 49.84 -78.36 79.07
N HIS A 817 49.90 -78.06 77.75
CA HIS A 817 51.03 -77.88 76.82
C HIS A 817 50.71 -76.84 75.68
N ASN A 818 51.71 -76.40 74.91
CA ASN A 818 51.58 -75.61 73.67
C ASN A 818 52.11 -76.41 72.47
N GLU A 819 51.56 -76.24 71.26
CA GLU A 819 52.26 -76.06 69.96
C GLU A 819 51.30 -76.17 68.75
N GLY A 820 51.62 -75.48 67.64
CA GLY A 820 50.88 -75.51 66.36
C GLY A 820 51.35 -74.42 65.39
N HIS A 821 51.59 -74.77 64.12
CA HIS A 821 52.39 -73.96 63.16
C HIS A 821 51.74 -73.88 61.75
N LEU A 822 51.78 -72.68 61.12
CA LEU A 822 51.85 -72.42 59.65
C LEU A 822 50.59 -72.79 58.80
N LEU A 823 50.32 -72.25 57.59
CA LEU A 823 50.97 -71.25 56.70
C LEU A 823 49.93 -70.65 55.69
N VAL A 824 50.39 -69.77 54.77
CA VAL A 824 49.69 -69.16 53.58
C VAL A 824 48.66 -68.07 53.97
N GLU A 825 48.88 -66.76 53.77
CA GLU A 825 49.13 -65.95 52.53
C GLU A 825 47.82 -65.74 51.70
N ASP A 826 47.55 -64.59 51.05
CA ASP A 826 48.48 -63.65 50.41
C ASP A 826 47.92 -62.18 50.31
N GLY A 827 48.83 -61.21 50.12
CA GLY A 827 48.62 -59.98 49.33
C GLY A 827 47.67 -58.85 49.77
N ASP A 828 48.06 -57.99 50.72
CA ASP A 828 47.41 -56.68 50.95
C ASP A 828 48.42 -55.52 51.07
N ALA A 829 48.63 -54.78 49.97
CA ALA A 829 49.41 -53.54 49.95
C ALA A 829 49.20 -52.69 48.67
N VAL A 830 48.98 -51.37 48.84
CA VAL A 830 49.56 -50.22 48.09
C VAL A 830 48.60 -49.00 48.03
N LEU A 831 49.09 -47.86 48.54
CA LEU A 831 48.63 -46.46 48.33
C LEU A 831 47.18 -46.07 48.69
N ARG A 832 47.03 -45.44 49.88
CA ARG A 832 46.07 -44.34 50.13
C ARG A 832 46.83 -43.04 50.44
N SER A 833 46.47 -41.96 49.76
CA SER A 833 46.66 -40.55 50.15
C SER A 833 45.89 -39.71 49.11
N VAL A 834 44.69 -39.18 49.33
CA VAL A 834 44.11 -38.47 50.49
C VAL A 834 44.74 -37.08 50.70
N ASP A 835 44.25 -36.15 49.89
CA ASP A 835 43.64 -34.87 50.24
C ASP A 835 44.39 -33.70 50.93
N ALA A 836 43.90 -32.51 50.54
CA ALA A 836 43.73 -31.27 51.30
C ALA A 836 44.92 -30.29 51.55
N GLU A 837 44.72 -29.08 51.01
CA GLU A 837 44.84 -27.75 51.65
C GLU A 837 46.16 -27.29 52.34
N GLY A 838 46.57 -26.03 52.10
CA GLY A 838 47.60 -25.40 52.97
C GLY A 838 48.44 -24.22 52.42
N LEU A 839 47.83 -23.03 52.29
CA LEU A 839 48.36 -21.70 52.69
C LEU A 839 49.88 -21.34 52.57
N LEU A 840 50.13 -20.26 51.81
CA LEU A 840 50.95 -19.06 52.13
C LEU A 840 52.52 -19.06 52.11
N HIS A 841 53.02 -17.96 51.54
CA HIS A 841 54.33 -17.27 51.75
C HIS A 841 55.66 -17.98 51.32
N GLN A 842 56.82 -17.33 51.13
CA GLN A 842 57.26 -16.03 50.56
C GLN A 842 58.68 -15.68 51.08
N ALA A 843 59.72 -15.78 50.23
CA ALA A 843 61.07 -15.19 50.36
C ALA A 843 61.79 -15.38 48.99
N GLY A 844 62.74 -14.58 48.48
CA GLY A 844 63.59 -13.50 49.04
C GLY A 844 65.07 -13.94 48.96
N PRO A 845 66.02 -13.25 48.28
CA PRO A 845 66.42 -11.82 48.40
C PRO A 845 66.32 -10.99 47.08
N GLN A 846 66.30 -9.64 47.00
CA GLN A 846 67.24 -8.55 47.43
C GLN A 846 68.39 -8.31 46.38
N GLU A 847 68.84 -7.10 45.98
CA GLU A 847 69.00 -5.79 46.66
C GLU A 847 69.23 -4.58 45.69
N LEU A 848 69.20 -3.31 46.17
CA LEU A 848 69.56 -2.01 45.52
C LEU A 848 68.61 -1.45 44.40
N GLY A 849 68.33 -0.13 44.25
CA GLY A 849 68.59 1.06 45.11
C GLY A 849 68.08 2.40 44.51
N ASP A 850 67.38 3.21 45.33
CA ASP A 850 67.08 4.67 45.33
C ASP A 850 66.51 5.51 44.14
N ALA A 851 65.34 6.10 44.43
CA ALA A 851 64.90 7.50 44.25
C ALA A 851 64.82 8.21 42.86
N HIS A 852 63.63 8.69 42.53
CA HIS A 852 63.41 9.90 41.72
C HIS A 852 63.17 11.12 42.63
N THR A 853 63.99 12.17 42.49
CA THR A 853 63.65 13.53 42.94
C THR A 853 63.48 14.45 41.75
N VAL A 854 62.31 15.10 41.69
CA VAL A 854 61.96 16.39 41.08
C VAL A 854 63.02 17.09 40.20
N GLU A 855 62.59 17.46 38.98
CA GLU A 855 63.22 18.43 38.06
C GLU A 855 64.59 18.05 37.44
N MET A 856 64.91 18.40 36.19
CA MET A 856 64.13 19.04 35.11
C MET A 856 64.75 18.65 33.74
N GLN A 857 63.95 18.67 32.66
CA GLN A 857 64.35 18.75 31.24
C GLN A 857 65.06 17.56 30.54
N LYS A 858 64.77 17.50 29.23
CA LYS A 858 65.63 17.11 28.08
C LYS A 858 66.54 15.89 28.27
N SER A 859 67.80 15.93 28.72
CA SER A 859 68.60 17.06 29.20
C SER A 859 69.43 17.74 28.08
N GLN A 860 69.76 17.03 26.99
CA GLN A 860 70.52 17.56 25.83
C GLN A 860 70.00 18.99 25.28
N ALA A 861 70.69 20.23 25.41
CA ALA A 861 70.22 21.74 25.30
C ALA A 861 71.16 23.04 24.85
N GLU A 862 70.82 24.40 25.02
CA GLU A 862 71.26 25.73 24.27
C GLU A 862 71.49 27.23 24.96
N LEU A 863 71.80 28.43 24.26
CA LEU A 863 71.85 29.94 24.76
C LEU A 863 72.55 31.21 23.93
N ALA A 864 72.37 32.59 24.19
CA ALA A 864 72.98 33.89 23.51
C ALA A 864 72.71 35.46 24.00
N LYS A 865 73.36 36.63 23.50
CA LYS A 865 73.00 38.17 23.58
C LYS A 865 74.08 39.43 23.40
N PRO A 866 73.79 40.82 23.55
CA PRO A 866 74.69 42.10 23.58
C PRO A 866 74.30 43.55 22.90
N GLN A 867 74.94 44.79 23.15
CA GLN A 867 74.58 46.26 22.70
C GLN A 867 75.56 47.56 22.92
N GLU A 868 75.34 48.85 22.40
CA GLU A 868 75.83 50.24 22.95
C GLU A 868 76.22 51.58 22.06
N LEU A 869 76.13 52.93 22.50
CA LEU A 869 76.93 54.20 22.03
C LEU A 869 76.34 55.73 21.74
N GLN A 870 77.15 56.88 21.79
CA GLN A 870 77.23 58.24 20.99
C GLN A 870 76.86 59.79 21.43
N ALA A 871 77.73 60.88 21.26
CA ALA A 871 77.48 62.33 20.71
C ALA A 871 77.70 63.78 21.46
N SER A 872 78.18 64.93 20.81
CA SER A 872 77.79 66.44 20.93
C SER A 872 78.81 67.71 21.16
N GLN A 873 78.55 69.02 20.71
CA GLN A 873 79.03 70.41 21.26
C GLN A 873 79.68 71.64 20.38
N ASP A 874 79.67 72.97 20.83
CA ASP A 874 80.62 74.18 20.56
C ASP A 874 80.06 75.69 20.22
N GLN A 875 80.90 76.78 19.99
CA GLN A 875 80.79 78.21 19.35
C GLN A 875 80.88 79.66 20.09
N VAL A 876 81.52 80.76 19.49
CA VAL A 876 81.59 82.26 19.86
C VAL A 876 81.65 83.39 18.70
N ALA A 877 82.16 84.68 18.85
CA ALA A 877 81.94 85.89 17.91
C ALA A 877 82.92 87.21 17.82
N GLN A 878 82.40 88.43 17.45
CA GLN A 878 82.84 89.46 16.39
C GLN A 878 83.66 90.81 16.63
N VAL A 879 84.37 91.33 15.57
CA VAL A 879 84.70 92.77 15.17
C VAL A 879 86.16 93.37 15.29
N ARG A 880 86.77 94.13 14.32
CA ARG A 880 87.80 95.23 14.57
C ARG A 880 88.27 96.19 13.42
N ASP A 881 89.43 96.07 12.73
CA ASP A 881 89.90 97.10 11.78
C ASP A 881 89.24 96.95 10.40
N LYS A 882 89.93 96.96 9.25
CA LYS A 882 89.31 96.68 7.92
C LYS A 882 89.90 95.42 7.34
N VAL A 883 91.22 95.29 7.44
CA VAL A 883 91.95 94.01 7.34
C VAL A 883 91.95 93.26 8.67
N PHE A 884 91.88 93.91 9.84
CA PHE A 884 91.66 93.21 11.13
C PHE A 884 90.16 93.09 11.48
N LEU A 885 89.23 93.77 10.76
CA LEU A 885 87.85 93.26 10.61
C LEU A 885 87.95 92.09 9.69
N LEU A 886 88.33 92.26 8.41
CA LEU A 886 88.26 91.16 7.45
C LEU A 886 89.04 89.94 7.93
N ASN A 887 90.10 90.03 8.75
CA ASN A 887 90.67 88.85 9.40
C ASN A 887 89.80 88.31 10.55
N ARG A 888 89.17 89.13 11.40
CA ARG A 888 88.23 88.66 12.43
C ARG A 888 86.89 88.17 11.84
N GLU A 889 86.39 88.80 10.77
CA GLU A 889 85.26 88.38 9.92
C GLU A 889 85.60 87.20 9.02
N LEU A 890 86.85 87.01 8.57
CA LEU A 890 87.29 85.81 7.84
C LEU A 890 87.60 84.67 8.81
N GLU A 891 88.01 84.95 10.05
CA GLU A 891 88.06 83.95 11.12
C GLU A 891 86.64 83.59 11.60
N GLU A 892 85.70 84.54 11.65
CA GLU A 892 84.29 84.23 11.82
C GLU A 892 83.72 83.47 10.63
N CYS A 893 83.86 83.96 9.39
CA CYS A 893 83.44 83.23 8.19
C CYS A 893 84.14 81.87 8.05
N ARG A 894 85.34 81.67 8.64
CA ARG A 894 86.01 80.36 8.73
C ARG A 894 85.45 79.48 9.83
N ALA A 895 85.21 80.00 11.03
CA ALA A 895 84.59 79.25 12.13
C ALA A 895 83.08 78.96 11.85
N GLU A 896 82.43 79.83 11.09
CA GLU A 896 81.13 79.60 10.46
C GLU A 896 81.24 78.60 9.31
N LEU A 897 82.25 78.66 8.43
CA LEU A 897 82.47 77.62 7.41
C LEU A 897 82.80 76.26 8.02
N GLU A 898 83.59 76.19 9.08
CA GLU A 898 83.91 74.95 9.80
C GLU A 898 82.69 74.44 10.57
N GLN A 899 81.88 75.30 11.18
CA GLN A 899 80.56 74.88 11.69
C GLN A 899 79.60 74.48 10.58
N LEU A 900 79.60 75.12 9.42
CA LEU A 900 78.77 74.74 8.28
C LEU A 900 79.28 73.45 7.63
N GLN A 901 80.58 73.17 7.67
CA GLN A 901 81.15 71.88 7.29
C GLN A 901 80.80 70.79 8.32
N GLN A 902 80.96 71.03 9.62
CA GLN A 902 80.57 70.07 10.65
C GLN A 902 79.04 69.87 10.73
N ARG A 903 78.24 70.90 10.45
CA ARG A 903 76.79 70.77 10.23
C ARG A 903 76.53 69.95 8.97
N ARG A 904 77.15 70.26 7.83
CA ARG A 904 77.02 69.49 6.58
C ARG A 904 77.49 68.05 6.71
N GLU A 905 78.52 67.77 7.50
CA GLU A 905 79.02 66.42 7.75
C GLU A 905 78.06 65.64 8.66
N ARG A 906 77.46 66.30 9.66
CA ARG A 906 76.35 65.71 10.44
C ARG A 906 75.09 65.54 9.60
N GLU A 907 74.65 66.52 8.83
CA GLU A 907 73.54 66.41 7.86
C GLU A 907 73.80 65.30 6.82
N ASN A 908 75.05 65.11 6.37
CA ASN A 908 75.44 64.00 5.50
C ASN A 908 75.39 62.65 6.23
N GLN A 909 75.79 62.56 7.51
CA GLN A 909 75.80 61.32 8.29
C GLN A 909 74.39 60.93 8.78
N GLU A 910 73.60 61.91 9.20
CA GLU A 910 72.16 61.81 9.47
C GLU A 910 71.43 61.42 8.17
N GLY A 911 71.75 62.06 7.05
CA GLY A 911 71.24 61.70 5.72
C GLY A 911 71.67 60.30 5.26
N THR A 912 72.89 59.85 5.58
CA THR A 912 73.35 58.48 5.27
C THR A 912 72.63 57.46 6.15
N THR A 913 72.42 57.78 7.43
CA THR A 913 71.64 56.95 8.36
C THR A 913 70.18 56.85 7.93
N LEU A 914 69.59 57.97 7.50
CA LEU A 914 68.25 58.03 6.92
C LEU A 914 68.15 57.23 5.62
N ILE A 915 69.17 57.29 4.74
CA ILE A 915 69.23 56.43 3.54
C ILE A 915 69.35 54.94 3.91
N CYS A 916 70.07 54.59 4.96
CA CYS A 916 70.14 53.20 5.44
C CYS A 916 68.82 52.71 6.05
N MET A 917 68.12 53.55 6.84
CA MET A 917 66.78 53.26 7.32
C MET A 917 65.80 53.12 6.15
N LEU A 918 65.73 54.10 5.25
CA LEU A 918 64.86 54.07 4.08
C LEU A 918 65.14 52.87 3.15
N ARG A 919 66.38 52.34 3.12
CA ARG A 919 66.67 51.06 2.43
C ARG A 919 66.15 49.85 3.19
N ALA A 920 66.34 49.79 4.50
CA ALA A 920 65.78 48.72 5.33
C ALA A 920 64.24 48.71 5.29
N ASP A 921 63.61 49.88 5.34
CA ASP A 921 62.17 50.08 5.21
C ASP A 921 61.68 49.69 3.79
N LEU A 922 62.44 50.02 2.74
CA LEU A 922 62.15 49.61 1.36
C LEU A 922 62.30 48.08 1.19
N GLU A 923 63.31 47.46 1.80
CA GLU A 923 63.53 46.01 1.77
C GLU A 923 62.45 45.26 2.57
N LEU A 924 62.01 45.81 3.72
CA LEU A 924 60.85 45.34 4.48
C LEU A 924 59.57 45.44 3.64
N ALA A 925 59.25 46.62 3.10
CA ALA A 925 58.07 46.82 2.26
C ALA A 925 58.09 45.94 0.99
N GLN A 926 59.26 45.66 0.42
CA GLN A 926 59.40 44.69 -0.67
C GLN A 926 59.24 43.25 -0.20
N GLY A 927 59.68 42.90 1.01
CA GLY A 927 59.52 41.59 1.63
C GLY A 927 58.06 41.30 1.98
N GLU A 928 57.42 42.22 2.69
CA GLU A 928 55.99 42.21 2.99
C GLU A 928 55.15 42.21 1.71
N GLY A 929 55.49 43.05 0.74
CA GLY A 929 54.85 43.05 -0.58
C GLY A 929 55.03 41.74 -1.36
N LYS A 930 56.14 41.00 -1.18
CA LYS A 930 56.30 39.64 -1.73
C LYS A 930 55.41 38.65 -0.98
N ALA A 931 55.50 38.61 0.35
CA ALA A 931 54.68 37.73 1.20
C ALA A 931 53.17 37.94 0.97
N LEU A 932 52.72 39.17 0.77
CA LEU A 932 51.33 39.51 0.45
C LEU A 932 50.91 38.97 -0.93
N ARG A 933 51.77 39.09 -1.96
CA ARG A 933 51.51 38.51 -3.29
C ARG A 933 51.51 36.98 -3.26
N ASP A 934 52.40 36.35 -2.48
CA ASP A 934 52.44 34.91 -2.31
C ASP A 934 51.23 34.38 -1.50
N ALA A 935 50.74 35.15 -0.53
CA ALA A 935 49.51 34.86 0.20
C ALA A 935 48.25 35.00 -0.69
N LEU A 936 48.17 36.09 -1.47
CA LEU A 936 47.09 36.30 -2.45
C LEU A 936 47.05 35.19 -3.50
N ARG A 937 48.21 34.73 -4.00
CA ARG A 937 48.29 33.59 -4.94
C ARG A 937 47.68 32.33 -4.34
N ARG A 938 48.12 31.93 -3.13
CA ARG A 938 47.59 30.75 -2.43
C ARG A 938 46.09 30.83 -2.16
N LEU A 939 45.57 32.04 -1.90
CA LEU A 939 44.12 32.26 -1.73
C LEU A 939 43.37 32.10 -3.06
N LEU A 940 43.88 32.64 -4.16
CA LEU A 940 43.30 32.45 -5.50
C LEU A 940 43.33 30.99 -5.94
N ASP A 941 44.44 30.28 -5.71
CA ASP A 941 44.57 28.84 -5.98
C ASP A 941 43.51 28.03 -5.20
N LEU A 942 43.33 28.33 -3.90
CA LEU A 942 42.28 27.75 -3.06
C LEU A 942 40.87 28.07 -3.58
N PHE A 943 40.61 29.30 -4.04
CA PHE A 943 39.32 29.66 -4.64
C PHE A 943 39.07 28.87 -5.94
N GLY A 944 40.06 28.76 -6.82
CA GLY A 944 40.00 27.94 -8.03
C GLY A 944 39.70 26.47 -7.74
N ASP A 945 40.34 25.89 -6.73
CA ASP A 945 40.08 24.50 -6.32
C ASP A 945 38.71 24.33 -5.65
N THR A 946 38.21 25.31 -4.88
CA THR A 946 36.81 25.26 -4.39
C THR A 946 35.78 25.37 -5.51
N LEU A 947 36.05 26.11 -6.59
CA LEU A 947 35.19 26.18 -7.76
C LEU A 947 35.17 24.85 -8.54
N LYS A 948 36.34 24.22 -8.75
CA LYS A 948 36.42 22.85 -9.32
C LYS A 948 35.68 21.84 -8.45
N ALA A 949 35.79 21.95 -7.13
CA ALA A 949 35.05 21.12 -6.19
C ALA A 949 33.52 21.35 -6.29
N ALA A 950 33.07 22.60 -6.44
CA ALA A 950 31.66 22.93 -6.62
C ALA A 950 31.09 22.35 -7.94
N VAL A 951 31.80 22.52 -9.06
CA VAL A 951 31.41 21.94 -10.36
C VAL A 951 31.39 20.42 -10.31
N THR A 952 32.44 19.77 -9.80
CA THR A 952 32.48 18.30 -9.70
C THR A 952 31.45 17.74 -8.72
N LEU A 953 31.06 18.49 -7.68
CA LEU A 953 29.94 18.13 -6.83
C LEU A 953 28.62 18.25 -7.60
N LYS A 954 28.36 19.35 -8.34
CA LYS A 954 27.19 19.53 -9.22
C LYS A 954 27.09 18.38 -10.22
N SER A 955 28.12 18.13 -11.01
CA SER A 955 28.13 17.07 -12.03
C SER A 955 27.87 15.70 -11.43
N ARG A 956 28.45 15.38 -10.25
CA ARG A 956 28.22 14.10 -9.55
C ARG A 956 26.84 14.00 -8.90
N ILE A 957 26.23 15.12 -8.56
CA ILE A 957 24.82 15.20 -8.13
C ILE A 957 23.91 14.94 -9.33
N SER A 958 24.10 15.66 -10.44
CA SER A 958 23.35 15.48 -11.69
C SER A 958 23.49 14.06 -12.24
N GLU A 959 24.71 13.50 -12.25
CA GLU A 959 25.00 12.11 -12.61
C GLU A 959 24.20 11.14 -11.74
N ARG A 960 24.14 11.37 -10.42
CA ARG A 960 23.40 10.48 -9.50
C ARG A 960 21.89 10.66 -9.55
N ALA A 961 21.41 11.86 -9.85
CA ALA A 961 20.00 12.11 -10.12
C ALA A 961 19.55 11.39 -11.40
N GLY A 962 20.29 11.59 -12.50
CA GLY A 962 20.06 10.91 -13.78
C GLY A 962 20.17 9.39 -13.65
N LEU A 963 21.24 8.87 -13.04
CA LEU A 963 21.41 7.42 -12.81
C LEU A 963 20.41 6.82 -11.81
N LEU A 964 19.68 7.61 -11.02
CA LEU A 964 18.54 7.12 -10.24
C LEU A 964 17.23 7.07 -11.06
N LEU A 965 17.12 7.91 -12.11
CA LEU A 965 16.03 7.87 -13.10
C LEU A 965 16.28 6.84 -14.22
N ASP A 966 17.54 6.47 -14.49
CA ASP A 966 17.94 5.53 -15.56
C ASP A 966 18.24 4.09 -15.06
N HIS A 967 18.04 3.76 -13.76
CA HIS A 967 18.31 2.39 -13.24
C HIS A 967 17.13 1.62 -12.62
N GLU A 968 15.96 2.23 -12.43
CA GLU A 968 14.71 1.51 -12.15
C GLU A 968 13.75 1.66 -13.34
N ASP A 969 14.18 1.19 -14.53
CA ASP A 969 13.27 0.62 -15.54
C ASP A 969 14.05 -0.11 -16.65
N ALA A 970 14.25 -1.42 -16.44
CA ALA A 970 14.69 -2.35 -17.48
C ALA A 970 13.51 -3.13 -18.11
N ALA A 971 12.30 -2.56 -18.06
CA ALA A 971 11.10 -3.04 -18.74
C ALA A 971 10.06 -1.92 -18.95
N ASP A 972 9.87 -1.50 -20.20
CA ASP A 972 8.64 -0.90 -20.76
C ASP A 972 7.88 0.20 -19.98
N THR A 973 8.25 1.48 -20.18
CA THR A 973 7.27 2.54 -20.53
C THR A 973 7.94 3.75 -21.20
N SER A 974 7.34 4.31 -22.25
CA SER A 974 7.92 5.41 -23.06
C SER A 974 7.51 6.82 -22.65
N ASP A 975 6.51 6.97 -21.77
CA ASP A 975 5.69 8.19 -21.75
C ASP A 975 6.04 9.17 -20.62
N ALA A 976 6.88 8.75 -19.66
CA ALA A 976 7.29 9.58 -18.53
C ALA A 976 8.10 10.84 -18.92
N ARG A 977 8.73 10.85 -20.11
CA ARG A 977 9.63 11.93 -20.56
C ARG A 977 8.95 13.14 -21.23
N LEU A 978 7.61 13.19 -21.27
CA LEU A 978 6.86 14.36 -21.74
C LEU A 978 6.11 15.13 -20.64
N ALA A 979 5.72 14.48 -19.54
CA ALA A 979 4.99 15.14 -18.45
C ALA A 979 5.82 16.23 -17.72
N ALA A 980 7.14 16.04 -17.63
CA ALA A 980 8.05 16.99 -16.98
C ALA A 980 8.20 18.34 -17.74
N ALA A 981 7.79 18.40 -19.02
CA ALA A 981 7.85 19.62 -19.83
C ALA A 981 6.61 20.53 -19.67
N ALA A 982 5.57 20.08 -18.96
CA ALA A 982 4.25 20.75 -18.92
C ALA A 982 3.96 21.52 -17.61
N LEU A 983 4.93 21.64 -16.71
CA LEU A 983 4.77 22.26 -15.37
C LEU A 983 5.84 23.34 -15.05
N GLY A 984 6.50 23.89 -16.08
CA GLY A 984 7.57 24.90 -15.92
C GLY A 984 7.11 26.36 -15.93
N ASP A 985 6.05 26.69 -16.67
CA ASP A 985 5.65 28.08 -16.94
C ASP A 985 4.64 28.63 -15.92
N MET A 986 5.12 29.00 -14.73
CA MET A 986 4.34 29.87 -13.81
C MET A 986 5.19 30.87 -12.99
N TRP A 987 6.34 31.29 -13.54
CA TRP A 987 7.20 32.33 -12.96
C TRP A 987 7.57 33.38 -14.04
N SER A 988 6.65 34.30 -14.33
CA SER A 988 6.85 35.37 -15.31
C SER A 988 7.36 36.67 -14.66
N ASP A 989 8.51 37.10 -15.17
CA ASP A 989 9.13 38.45 -15.16
C ASP A 989 9.35 39.20 -13.83
N GLU A 990 10.56 39.78 -13.71
CA GLU A 990 10.75 41.23 -13.91
C GLU A 990 12.28 41.51 -13.90
N GLY A 991 12.95 41.51 -15.06
CA GLY A 991 14.39 41.78 -15.06
C GLY A 991 15.15 41.59 -16.38
N LEU A 992 15.13 42.60 -17.25
CA LEU A 992 15.96 42.69 -18.45
C LEU A 992 17.46 42.43 -18.19
N LEU A 993 18.05 41.52 -18.97
CA LEU A 993 19.22 41.82 -19.82
C LEU A 993 19.42 40.71 -20.86
N GLU A 994 19.83 41.08 -22.06
CA GLU A 994 20.13 40.16 -23.16
C GLU A 994 21.38 39.32 -22.84
N ILE A 995 21.35 38.01 -23.14
CA ILE A 995 22.51 37.26 -23.65
C ILE A 995 22.03 36.09 -24.53
N ASP A 996 22.72 35.96 -25.65
CA ASP A 996 22.56 35.07 -26.79
C ASP A 996 22.25 33.58 -26.50
N ARG A 997 21.41 32.98 -27.37
CA ARG A 997 21.26 31.52 -27.50
C ARG A 997 22.33 31.00 -28.47
N THR A 998 23.45 30.47 -28.00
CA THR A 998 24.09 29.26 -28.61
C THR A 998 25.31 28.76 -27.83
N LEU A 999 25.19 27.61 -27.14
CA LEU A 999 26.20 26.53 -27.13
C LEU A 999 25.63 25.26 -26.46
N PRO A 1000 26.11 24.04 -26.79
CA PRO A 1000 25.65 22.81 -26.13
C PRO A 1000 26.26 22.61 -24.72
N GLU A 1001 25.47 21.99 -23.85
CA GLU A 1001 25.74 21.74 -22.42
C GLU A 1001 27.05 20.96 -22.14
N GLY A 1002 27.59 20.23 -23.12
CA GLY A 1002 28.89 19.57 -23.03
C GLY A 1002 30.10 20.52 -22.95
N ALA A 1003 29.95 21.80 -23.31
CA ALA A 1003 31.05 22.76 -23.36
C ALA A 1003 31.34 23.46 -22.00
N GLU A 1004 30.36 23.58 -21.11
CA GLU A 1004 30.51 24.35 -19.85
C GLU A 1004 31.59 23.77 -18.93
N THR A 1005 31.79 22.45 -18.94
CA THR A 1005 32.82 21.80 -18.12
C THR A 1005 34.24 22.17 -18.54
N SER A 1006 34.46 22.55 -19.81
CA SER A 1006 35.73 23.10 -20.30
C SER A 1006 35.89 24.57 -19.89
N SER A 1007 34.88 25.40 -20.18
CA SER A 1007 34.97 26.85 -19.92
C SER A 1007 35.06 27.19 -18.44
N VAL A 1008 34.51 26.37 -17.53
CA VAL A 1008 34.69 26.61 -16.08
C VAL A 1008 36.07 26.17 -15.57
N CYS A 1009 36.76 25.23 -16.24
CA CYS A 1009 38.18 24.99 -15.98
C CYS A 1009 39.03 26.20 -16.44
N GLU A 1010 38.68 26.80 -17.58
CA GLU A 1010 39.30 28.04 -18.07
C GLU A 1010 39.04 29.22 -17.12
N ILE A 1011 37.81 29.38 -16.59
CA ILE A 1011 37.49 30.39 -15.55
C ILE A 1011 38.38 30.22 -14.31
N SER A 1012 38.67 29.00 -13.87
CA SER A 1012 39.60 28.81 -12.74
C SER A 1012 41.04 29.24 -13.06
N SER A 1013 41.53 29.06 -14.28
CA SER A 1013 42.88 29.55 -14.66
C SER A 1013 42.86 31.07 -14.81
N HIS A 1014 41.84 31.61 -15.49
CA HIS A 1014 41.63 33.03 -15.71
C HIS A 1014 41.55 33.83 -14.41
N VAL A 1015 40.83 33.33 -13.38
CA VAL A 1015 40.78 33.98 -12.06
C VAL A 1015 42.15 33.99 -11.36
N CYS A 1016 42.92 32.90 -11.45
CA CYS A 1016 44.27 32.84 -10.88
C CYS A 1016 45.30 33.69 -11.63
N GLU A 1017 45.14 33.90 -12.94
CA GLU A 1017 46.09 34.61 -13.80
C GLU A 1017 45.77 36.11 -13.93
N SER A 1018 44.53 36.47 -14.26
CA SER A 1018 44.11 37.85 -14.56
C SER A 1018 44.21 38.79 -13.36
N PHE A 1019 44.00 38.30 -12.13
CA PHE A 1019 44.09 39.11 -10.90
C PHE A 1019 45.50 39.72 -10.69
N PHE A 1020 46.55 39.09 -11.24
CA PHE A 1020 47.93 39.62 -11.18
C PHE A 1020 48.29 40.58 -12.31
N ILE A 1021 47.44 40.70 -13.33
CA ILE A 1021 47.69 41.50 -14.55
C ILE A 1021 46.84 42.78 -14.53
N SER A 1022 45.56 42.69 -14.14
CA SER A 1022 44.62 43.80 -14.11
C SER A 1022 43.55 43.60 -13.01
N PRO A 1023 43.62 44.31 -11.88
CA PRO A 1023 42.62 44.16 -10.81
C PRO A 1023 41.24 44.73 -11.17
N GLU A 1024 41.15 45.52 -12.24
CA GLU A 1024 39.92 46.17 -12.72
C GLU A 1024 38.97 45.16 -13.40
N ASN A 1025 39.49 44.14 -14.06
CA ASN A 1025 38.72 43.09 -14.77
C ASN A 1025 38.22 41.97 -13.83
N THR A 1026 38.19 42.21 -12.52
CA THR A 1026 37.83 41.19 -11.52
C THR A 1026 36.33 41.01 -11.35
N LEU A 1027 35.54 42.04 -11.69
CA LEU A 1027 34.07 42.02 -11.68
C LEU A 1027 33.50 41.03 -12.71
N ASP A 1028 34.13 40.92 -13.88
CA ASP A 1028 33.69 40.02 -14.97
C ASP A 1028 33.74 38.54 -14.54
N CYS A 1029 34.61 38.20 -13.60
CA CYS A 1029 34.73 36.85 -13.03
C CYS A 1029 33.69 36.54 -11.96
N GLU A 1030 33.01 37.55 -11.39
CA GLU A 1030 32.04 37.34 -10.31
C GLU A 1030 30.76 36.65 -10.83
N GLN A 1031 30.28 37.01 -12.02
CA GLN A 1031 29.05 36.47 -12.59
C GLN A 1031 29.15 34.98 -13.00
N PRO A 1032 30.25 34.47 -13.59
CA PRO A 1032 30.48 33.04 -13.73
C PRO A 1032 30.57 32.30 -12.39
N ILE A 1033 31.26 32.87 -11.39
CA ILE A 1033 31.38 32.29 -10.04
C ILE A 1033 30.01 32.16 -9.37
N ARG A 1034 29.17 33.20 -9.43
CA ARG A 1034 27.79 33.16 -8.91
C ARG A 1034 26.98 32.06 -9.60
N ARG A 1035 27.04 31.94 -10.93
CA ARG A 1035 26.33 30.89 -11.70
C ARG A 1035 26.78 29.46 -11.33
N VAL A 1036 28.07 29.24 -11.06
CA VAL A 1036 28.57 27.94 -10.55
C VAL A 1036 27.92 27.60 -9.21
N TYR A 1037 27.94 28.51 -8.23
CA TYR A 1037 27.36 28.24 -6.91
C TYR A 1037 25.82 28.18 -6.92
N GLN A 1038 25.14 29.00 -7.72
CA GLN A 1038 23.69 28.93 -7.93
C GLN A 1038 23.27 27.58 -8.52
N SER A 1039 23.92 27.14 -9.61
CA SER A 1039 23.58 25.85 -10.24
C SER A 1039 24.02 24.63 -9.43
N LEU A 1040 24.90 24.79 -8.43
CA LEU A 1040 25.11 23.79 -7.39
C LEU A 1040 24.00 23.81 -6.33
N SER A 1041 23.51 24.99 -5.93
CA SER A 1041 22.39 25.13 -4.98
C SER A 1041 21.14 24.41 -5.49
N THR A 1042 20.72 24.72 -6.73
CA THR A 1042 19.57 24.07 -7.39
C THR A 1042 19.74 22.56 -7.52
N ALA A 1043 20.96 22.07 -7.76
CA ALA A 1043 21.25 20.63 -7.81
C ALA A 1043 21.14 19.97 -6.42
N VAL A 1044 21.54 20.65 -5.36
CA VAL A 1044 21.37 20.19 -3.97
C VAL A 1044 19.92 20.26 -3.52
N GLU A 1045 19.18 21.30 -3.91
CA GLU A 1045 17.75 21.48 -3.64
C GLU A 1045 16.94 20.33 -4.27
N GLY A 1046 17.13 20.04 -5.56
CA GLY A 1046 16.48 18.89 -6.22
C GLY A 1046 16.84 17.53 -5.59
N LEU A 1047 18.05 17.36 -5.04
CA LEU A 1047 18.39 16.16 -4.26
C LEU A 1047 17.66 16.08 -2.91
N LEU A 1048 17.39 17.21 -2.26
CA LEU A 1048 16.62 17.24 -1.03
C LEU A 1048 15.14 16.95 -1.31
N GLU A 1049 14.60 17.45 -2.42
CA GLU A 1049 13.26 17.13 -2.90
C GLU A 1049 13.11 15.63 -3.22
N MET A 1050 14.00 15.07 -4.06
CA MET A 1050 14.04 13.61 -4.32
C MET A 1050 14.19 12.77 -3.05
N ALA A 1051 14.96 13.24 -2.05
CA ALA A 1051 15.10 12.54 -0.77
C ALA A 1051 13.83 12.63 0.10
N LEU A 1052 13.09 13.73 0.04
CA LEU A 1052 11.79 13.90 0.70
C LEU A 1052 10.73 13.03 0.03
N ASP A 1053 10.64 13.03 -1.30
CA ASP A 1053 9.70 12.20 -2.06
C ASP A 1053 10.00 10.71 -1.88
N SER A 1054 11.28 10.29 -1.94
CA SER A 1054 11.67 8.91 -1.61
C SER A 1054 11.29 8.54 -0.17
N SER A 1055 11.44 9.46 0.80
CA SER A 1055 10.99 9.22 2.17
C SER A 1055 9.46 9.18 2.31
N LYS A 1056 8.72 9.90 1.47
CA LYS A 1056 7.25 9.91 1.43
C LYS A 1056 6.72 8.61 0.81
N GLN A 1057 7.21 8.23 -0.36
CA GLN A 1057 6.96 6.93 -1.01
C GLN A 1057 7.27 5.76 -0.07
N LEU A 1058 8.37 5.84 0.69
CA LEU A 1058 8.74 4.80 1.65
C LEU A 1058 7.78 4.73 2.85
N GLU A 1059 7.21 5.84 3.32
CA GLU A 1059 6.19 5.82 4.38
C GLU A 1059 4.80 5.42 3.85
N GLU A 1060 4.45 5.76 2.61
CA GLU A 1060 3.27 5.26 1.89
C GLU A 1060 3.37 3.74 1.69
N ALA A 1061 4.51 3.22 1.23
CA ALA A 1061 4.78 1.79 1.10
C ALA A 1061 4.73 1.06 2.46
N ARG A 1062 5.23 1.68 3.54
CA ARG A 1062 5.06 1.16 4.91
C ARG A 1062 3.60 1.15 5.35
N GLN A 1063 2.80 2.16 5.00
CA GLN A 1063 1.37 2.18 5.30
C GLN A 1063 0.61 1.09 4.54
N LEU A 1064 0.88 0.93 3.24
CA LEU A 1064 0.35 -0.18 2.43
C LEU A 1064 0.74 -1.55 3.04
N HIS A 1065 2.00 -1.73 3.44
CA HIS A 1065 2.44 -2.95 4.11
C HIS A 1065 1.70 -3.20 5.44
N ARG A 1066 1.47 -2.15 6.26
CA ARG A 1066 0.65 -2.22 7.49
C ARG A 1066 -0.84 -2.49 7.19
N CYS A 1067 -1.35 -2.19 6.01
CA CYS A 1067 -2.70 -2.58 5.57
C CYS A 1067 -2.72 -4.07 5.17
N VAL A 1068 -1.83 -4.49 4.28
CA VAL A 1068 -1.71 -5.89 3.83
C VAL A 1068 -1.40 -6.84 5.00
N GLU A 1069 -0.56 -6.45 5.95
CA GLU A 1069 -0.33 -7.21 7.19
C GLU A 1069 -1.61 -7.38 8.03
N ARG A 1070 -2.46 -6.35 8.11
CA ARG A 1070 -3.73 -6.43 8.86
C ARG A 1070 -4.74 -7.33 8.15
N GLU A 1071 -4.89 -7.17 6.84
CA GLU A 1071 -5.71 -8.08 6.03
C GLU A 1071 -5.23 -9.53 6.12
N PHE A 1072 -3.93 -9.77 6.00
CA PHE A 1072 -3.37 -11.11 6.06
C PHE A 1072 -3.56 -11.74 7.45
N ARG A 1073 -3.42 -10.97 8.55
CA ARG A 1073 -3.77 -11.44 9.89
C ARG A 1073 -5.27 -11.78 9.99
N HIS A 1074 -6.15 -10.90 9.51
CA HIS A 1074 -7.59 -11.14 9.55
C HIS A 1074 -8.00 -12.38 8.74
N ARG A 1075 -7.52 -12.54 7.49
CA ARG A 1075 -7.77 -13.73 6.67
C ARG A 1075 -7.21 -15.01 7.32
N ASN A 1076 -6.10 -14.94 8.04
CA ASN A 1076 -5.57 -16.08 8.80
C ASN A 1076 -6.41 -16.39 10.06
N GLU A 1077 -7.01 -15.39 10.70
CA GLU A 1077 -7.96 -15.56 11.82
C GLU A 1077 -9.28 -16.16 11.32
N GLU A 1078 -9.83 -15.67 10.20
CA GLU A 1078 -10.99 -16.24 9.52
C GLU A 1078 -10.74 -17.71 9.11
N MET A 1079 -9.58 -17.99 8.49
CA MET A 1079 -9.18 -19.34 8.12
C MET A 1079 -8.99 -20.24 9.35
N ALA A 1080 -8.43 -19.73 10.46
CA ALA A 1080 -8.31 -20.49 11.70
C ALA A 1080 -9.69 -20.83 12.29
N GLN A 1081 -10.65 -19.89 12.26
CA GLN A 1081 -12.03 -20.15 12.66
C GLN A 1081 -12.74 -21.14 11.72
N ALA A 1082 -12.50 -21.05 10.41
CA ALA A 1082 -13.04 -21.99 9.42
C ALA A 1082 -12.49 -23.40 9.64
N MET A 1083 -11.19 -23.53 9.88
CA MET A 1083 -10.54 -24.79 10.22
C MET A 1083 -11.04 -25.38 11.54
N GLN A 1084 -11.27 -24.54 12.56
CA GLN A 1084 -11.89 -24.98 13.82
C GLN A 1084 -13.31 -25.51 13.58
N LYS A 1085 -14.15 -24.75 12.86
CA LYS A 1085 -15.52 -25.18 12.49
C LYS A 1085 -15.51 -26.48 11.68
N GLN A 1086 -14.54 -26.67 10.79
CA GLN A 1086 -14.35 -27.93 10.06
C GLN A 1086 -13.93 -29.09 10.96
N GLN A 1087 -13.04 -28.84 11.93
CA GLN A 1087 -12.65 -29.86 12.92
C GLN A 1087 -13.84 -30.24 13.82
N GLU A 1088 -14.62 -29.29 14.33
CA GLU A 1088 -15.84 -29.54 15.11
C GLU A 1088 -16.88 -30.35 14.31
N LEU A 1089 -17.04 -30.08 13.01
CA LEU A 1089 -17.92 -30.85 12.13
C LEU A 1089 -17.39 -32.27 11.89
N LEU A 1090 -16.07 -32.45 11.76
CA LEU A 1090 -15.46 -33.78 11.66
C LEU A 1090 -15.56 -34.56 12.98
N GLU A 1091 -15.56 -33.89 14.12
CA GLU A 1091 -15.78 -34.52 15.43
C GLU A 1091 -17.23 -34.97 15.60
N ARG A 1092 -18.21 -34.10 15.29
CA ARG A 1092 -19.63 -34.49 15.27
C ARG A 1092 -19.91 -35.63 14.28
N LEU A 1093 -19.25 -35.67 13.13
CA LEU A 1093 -19.37 -36.77 12.17
C LEU A 1093 -18.77 -38.09 12.70
N ARG A 1094 -17.66 -38.03 13.47
CA ARG A 1094 -17.11 -39.21 14.17
C ARG A 1094 -18.07 -39.69 15.26
N GLU A 1095 -18.63 -38.78 16.05
CA GLU A 1095 -19.64 -39.09 17.07
C GLU A 1095 -20.89 -39.75 16.46
N GLU A 1096 -21.42 -39.20 15.36
CA GLU A 1096 -22.55 -39.79 14.61
C GLU A 1096 -22.19 -41.18 14.06
N SER A 1097 -20.98 -41.37 13.51
CA SER A 1097 -20.53 -42.68 13.04
C SER A 1097 -20.42 -43.71 14.18
N ALA A 1098 -19.88 -43.31 15.34
CA ALA A 1098 -19.77 -44.18 16.50
C ALA A 1098 -21.14 -44.50 17.12
N ALA A 1099 -22.08 -43.55 17.10
CA ALA A 1099 -23.47 -43.79 17.51
C ALA A 1099 -24.18 -44.76 16.55
N LYS A 1100 -23.98 -44.60 15.24
CA LYS A 1100 -24.49 -45.50 14.20
C LYS A 1100 -23.92 -46.91 14.32
N ASP A 1101 -22.62 -47.07 14.62
CA ASP A 1101 -21.99 -48.38 14.80
C ASP A 1101 -22.48 -49.07 16.09
N ARG A 1102 -22.69 -48.32 17.18
CA ARG A 1102 -23.36 -48.83 18.40
C ARG A 1102 -24.78 -49.32 18.08
N LEU A 1103 -25.57 -48.54 17.36
CA LEU A 1103 -26.92 -48.94 16.93
C LEU A 1103 -26.91 -50.16 16.00
N ALA A 1104 -25.90 -50.28 15.12
CA ALA A 1104 -25.72 -51.46 14.29
C ALA A 1104 -25.42 -52.71 15.14
N LEU A 1105 -24.56 -52.60 16.16
CA LEU A 1105 -24.27 -53.68 17.11
C LEU A 1105 -25.50 -54.06 17.95
N GLU A 1106 -26.27 -53.09 18.47
CA GLU A 1106 -27.53 -53.36 19.16
C GLU A 1106 -28.54 -54.08 18.23
N LEU A 1107 -28.68 -53.64 16.97
CA LEU A 1107 -29.55 -54.28 15.98
C LEU A 1107 -29.08 -55.70 15.60
N HIS A 1108 -27.77 -55.95 15.53
CA HIS A 1108 -27.24 -57.31 15.31
C HIS A 1108 -27.47 -58.21 16.54
N THR A 1109 -27.31 -57.68 17.75
CA THR A 1109 -27.61 -58.39 19.00
C THR A 1109 -29.11 -58.74 19.09
N ALA A 1110 -29.99 -57.77 18.79
CA ALA A 1110 -31.43 -57.99 18.77
C ALA A 1110 -31.86 -59.02 17.69
N LYS A 1111 -31.23 -59.02 16.51
CA LYS A 1111 -31.45 -60.06 15.49
C LYS A 1111 -31.02 -61.45 15.99
N GLY A 1112 -29.84 -61.56 16.61
CA GLY A 1112 -29.35 -62.82 17.17
C GLY A 1112 -30.28 -63.38 18.26
N LEU A 1113 -30.76 -62.53 19.16
CA LEU A 1113 -31.77 -62.92 20.17
C LEU A 1113 -33.09 -63.35 19.52
N LEU A 1114 -33.57 -62.63 18.51
CA LEU A 1114 -34.77 -63.01 17.75
C LEU A 1114 -34.60 -64.28 16.90
N GLU A 1115 -33.36 -64.67 16.59
CA GLU A 1115 -33.05 -65.95 15.94
C GLU A 1115 -32.96 -67.09 16.96
N GLY A 1116 -32.37 -66.84 18.13
CA GLY A 1116 -32.44 -67.74 19.29
C GLY A 1116 -33.89 -68.08 19.66
N PHE A 1117 -34.74 -67.07 19.87
CA PHE A 1117 -36.16 -67.27 20.18
C PHE A 1117 -36.95 -68.00 19.06
N LYS A 1118 -36.51 -67.97 17.80
CA LYS A 1118 -37.12 -68.79 16.72
C LYS A 1118 -36.73 -70.25 16.87
N VAL A 1119 -35.47 -70.55 17.18
CA VAL A 1119 -34.98 -71.91 17.41
C VAL A 1119 -35.62 -72.49 18.66
N GLU A 1120 -35.57 -71.79 19.80
CA GLU A 1120 -36.24 -72.19 21.04
C GLU A 1120 -37.74 -72.44 20.84
N LYS A 1121 -38.42 -71.62 20.03
CA LYS A 1121 -39.83 -71.85 19.69
C LYS A 1121 -40.04 -73.14 18.90
N VAL A 1122 -39.16 -73.47 17.94
CA VAL A 1122 -39.25 -74.73 17.18
C VAL A 1122 -38.98 -75.93 18.09
N ASP A 1123 -37.94 -75.86 18.93
CA ASP A 1123 -37.59 -76.90 19.89
C ASP A 1123 -38.73 -77.15 20.90
N LEU A 1124 -39.37 -76.08 21.40
CA LEU A 1124 -40.55 -76.15 22.26
C LEU A 1124 -41.78 -76.70 21.52
N GLN A 1125 -41.95 -76.39 20.23
CA GLN A 1125 -43.04 -76.93 19.40
C GLN A 1125 -42.87 -78.45 19.18
N GLU A 1126 -41.63 -78.92 18.97
CA GLU A 1126 -41.29 -80.35 18.84
C GLU A 1126 -41.37 -81.08 20.19
N ALA A 1127 -40.99 -80.43 21.29
CA ALA A 1127 -41.18 -80.97 22.64
C ALA A 1127 -42.66 -81.07 23.01
N LEU A 1128 -43.49 -80.11 22.57
CA LEU A 1128 -44.94 -80.16 22.71
C LEU A 1128 -45.54 -81.30 21.90
N SER A 1129 -45.20 -81.45 20.61
CA SER A 1129 -45.77 -82.51 19.76
C SER A 1129 -45.39 -83.91 20.28
N LYS A 1130 -44.15 -84.11 20.73
CA LYS A 1130 -43.73 -85.36 21.41
C LYS A 1130 -44.50 -85.62 22.70
N LYS A 1131 -44.93 -84.57 23.41
CA LYS A 1131 -45.77 -84.70 24.60
C LYS A 1131 -47.21 -85.07 24.23
N GLU A 1132 -47.79 -84.40 23.25
CA GLU A 1132 -49.12 -84.73 22.69
C GLU A 1132 -49.16 -86.16 22.13
N GLU A 1133 -48.10 -86.63 21.45
CA GLU A 1133 -47.93 -88.02 21.01
C GLU A 1133 -47.90 -88.99 22.20
N SER A 1134 -47.13 -88.68 23.25
CA SER A 1134 -47.06 -89.54 24.45
C SER A 1134 -48.37 -89.56 25.26
N GLU A 1135 -49.13 -88.46 25.26
CA GLU A 1135 -50.45 -88.38 25.88
C GLU A 1135 -51.48 -89.18 25.07
N GLN A 1136 -51.45 -89.09 23.74
CA GLN A 1136 -52.29 -89.92 22.86
C GLN A 1136 -51.99 -91.42 23.02
N GLN A 1137 -50.71 -91.79 23.17
CA GLN A 1137 -50.31 -93.17 23.47
C GLN A 1137 -50.87 -93.62 24.82
N LEU A 1138 -50.72 -92.81 25.88
CA LEU A 1138 -51.26 -93.13 27.20
C LEU A 1138 -52.80 -93.21 27.20
N ILE A 1139 -53.49 -92.38 26.43
CA ILE A 1139 -54.94 -92.46 26.25
C ILE A 1139 -55.35 -93.79 25.59
N LEU A 1140 -54.61 -94.25 24.58
CA LEU A 1140 -54.86 -95.55 23.95
C LEU A 1140 -54.60 -96.72 24.93
N GLU A 1141 -53.53 -96.66 25.72
CA GLU A 1141 -53.24 -97.65 26.78
C GLU A 1141 -54.34 -97.67 27.85
N LEU A 1142 -54.80 -96.51 28.31
CA LEU A 1142 -55.91 -96.39 29.27
C LEU A 1142 -57.25 -96.85 28.68
N GLU A 1143 -57.49 -96.63 27.39
CA GLU A 1143 -58.66 -97.20 26.71
C GLU A 1143 -58.59 -98.73 26.62
N ASP A 1144 -57.41 -99.30 26.34
CA ASP A 1144 -57.24 -100.76 26.25
C ASP A 1144 -57.30 -101.44 27.63
N LEU A 1145 -56.69 -100.85 28.68
CA LEU A 1145 -56.93 -101.24 30.07
C LEU A 1145 -58.42 -101.18 30.41
N ARG A 1146 -59.12 -100.09 30.05
CA ARG A 1146 -60.57 -99.97 30.28
C ARG A 1146 -61.38 -101.02 29.51
N LYS A 1147 -60.94 -101.46 28.32
CA LYS A 1147 -61.55 -102.59 27.58
C LYS A 1147 -61.30 -103.92 28.28
N GLN A 1148 -60.09 -104.14 28.81
CA GLN A 1148 -59.72 -105.32 29.60
C GLN A 1148 -60.51 -105.40 30.91
N LEU A 1149 -60.58 -104.31 31.69
CA LEU A 1149 -61.35 -104.24 32.93
C LEU A 1149 -62.86 -104.43 32.69
N GLN A 1150 -63.40 -103.87 31.60
CA GLN A 1150 -64.78 -104.19 31.17
C GLN A 1150 -64.98 -105.66 30.82
N GLN A 1151 -63.97 -106.32 30.25
CA GLN A 1151 -64.04 -107.73 29.89
C GLN A 1151 -63.97 -108.62 31.15
N ALA A 1152 -63.02 -108.35 32.05
CA ALA A 1152 -62.95 -109.00 33.36
C ALA A 1152 -64.24 -108.78 34.18
N ALA A 1153 -64.86 -107.60 34.09
CA ALA A 1153 -66.15 -107.34 34.74
C ALA A 1153 -67.31 -108.15 34.13
N ARG A 1154 -67.31 -108.43 32.82
CA ARG A 1154 -68.26 -109.36 32.19
C ARG A 1154 -68.00 -110.79 32.65
N GLU A 1155 -66.74 -111.21 32.71
CA GLU A 1155 -66.35 -112.55 33.15
C GLU A 1155 -66.66 -112.79 34.63
N LEU A 1156 -66.50 -111.77 35.49
CA LEU A 1156 -66.97 -111.80 36.88
C LEU A 1156 -68.50 -111.82 37.00
N LEU A 1157 -69.24 -111.29 36.02
CA LEU A 1157 -70.70 -111.42 35.96
C LEU A 1157 -71.11 -112.83 35.51
N THR A 1158 -70.52 -113.38 34.45
CA THR A 1158 -70.80 -114.77 34.02
C THR A 1158 -70.40 -115.78 35.09
N LEU A 1159 -69.27 -115.60 35.78
CA LEU A 1159 -68.89 -116.44 36.92
C LEU A 1159 -69.83 -116.29 38.12
N LYS A 1160 -70.45 -115.11 38.33
CA LYS A 1160 -71.51 -114.95 39.35
C LYS A 1160 -72.82 -115.61 38.92
N GLU A 1161 -73.19 -115.53 37.65
CA GLU A 1161 -74.35 -116.23 37.08
C GLU A 1161 -74.15 -117.75 37.16
N GLU A 1162 -73.02 -118.28 36.70
CA GLU A 1162 -72.64 -119.69 36.84
C GLU A 1162 -72.59 -120.13 38.31
N LYS A 1163 -72.00 -119.35 39.22
CA LYS A 1163 -72.02 -119.62 40.65
C LYS A 1163 -73.45 -119.65 41.21
N SER A 1164 -74.35 -118.79 40.72
CA SER A 1164 -75.77 -118.81 41.11
C SER A 1164 -76.51 -120.02 40.53
N VAL A 1165 -76.21 -120.43 39.29
CA VAL A 1165 -76.77 -121.65 38.66
C VAL A 1165 -76.28 -122.90 39.40
N LEU A 1166 -75.00 -122.96 39.77
CA LEU A 1166 -74.44 -124.04 40.59
C LEU A 1166 -75.02 -124.05 42.02
N TRP A 1167 -75.30 -122.87 42.61
CA TRP A 1167 -75.96 -122.78 43.91
C TRP A 1167 -77.42 -123.24 43.83
N ASN A 1168 -78.16 -122.83 42.80
CA ASN A 1168 -79.53 -123.27 42.54
C ASN A 1168 -79.59 -124.78 42.23
N GLN A 1169 -78.64 -125.31 41.44
CA GLN A 1169 -78.52 -126.76 41.19
C GLN A 1169 -78.22 -127.53 42.47
N LYS A 1170 -77.32 -127.01 43.32
CA LYS A 1170 -77.06 -127.56 44.65
C LYS A 1170 -78.31 -127.52 45.53
N GLU A 1171 -79.04 -126.41 45.53
CA GLU A 1171 -80.29 -126.25 46.28
C GLU A 1171 -81.38 -127.22 45.80
N THR A 1172 -81.56 -127.41 44.49
CA THR A 1172 -82.46 -128.46 43.96
C THR A 1172 -82.00 -129.85 44.35
N LEU A 1173 -80.70 -130.17 44.26
CA LEU A 1173 -80.16 -131.46 44.66
C LEU A 1173 -80.26 -131.72 46.18
N THR A 1174 -80.38 -130.69 47.01
CA THR A 1174 -80.67 -130.80 48.45
C THR A 1174 -82.16 -130.74 48.80
N ASN A 1175 -83.05 -130.46 47.83
CA ASN A 1175 -84.50 -130.51 47.99
C ASN A 1175 -85.13 -131.75 47.31
N GLU A 1176 -84.37 -132.47 46.48
CA GLU A 1176 -84.74 -133.73 45.84
C GLU A 1176 -84.12 -134.98 46.52
N ALA A 1177 -83.54 -134.82 47.72
CA ALA A 1177 -82.86 -135.86 48.50
C ALA A 1177 -83.24 -135.84 50.00
#